data_AF-A0A370X560-F1
#
_entry.id   AF-A0A370X560-F1
#
_cell.length_a   1.000
_cell.length_b   1.000
_cell.length_c   1.000
_cell.angle_alpha   90.00
_cell.angle_beta   90.00
_cell.angle_gamma   90.00
#
_symmetry.space_group_name_H-M   'P 1'
#
loop_
_entity.id
_entity.type
_entity.pdbx_description
1 polymer ?
#
loop_
_entity_poly.entity_id
_entity_poly.type
_entity_poly.pdbx_seq_one_letter_code
_entity_poly.pdbx_strand_id
1 'polypeptide(L)'
;MSMRRGILDLIRARLRPWYRKLRGNAFLLHPIGQLSRLSPSGNTWRSKGSDPKFACVSSCYPLRAGWYSFSIELEVLDGGRLWPMLYFDFGHGMHEAWSRDLNFVRSGVRRHRGVVLLSHDVHDMRFDPADAPCTFHVGKLNMKRIARPRAAWLMLRALKSRRSESGTGFEENVYMEAMRRLRSSRDRRAFATWLYGLYTWRKETKPVYQAWLNLYDGMGSTVSAATGMLISILMPTYNTPEKWLRNCLDSVLAQSYANWELCIADDASTASHVRKVLETYSQRDSRIRVHWRDCNGHVSAATNTALDMARGDYLALLDHDDELHPLALSSVVRALQQNPHWQMVYSDEDKIDEEGRRYDPYFKPDWNLELMHGQNCFSHLGVYSTSLVRAVGGFREGFEGSQDWDLALRCSERLDPGQIGHIPKVLYHWRAIAGSTAKGVEQKGYAHHAGLRALQDHLRRLGTAAEVMEIEGLLGLFRVRHPVPDDQPMVSIVIPTRDKMELLRRCVDSILERTTYKNYEIVVVDNQSSEDASLDYLRSISEYPRVRILKHDHPFNYSRINNEAVKHCHGKLICLLNNDIEVITPGWLEELVGHALRPMVGAVGAMLYYPNDTIQHAGVIVGVHGVAAHPYSARSRGYNGQMGRARLTQAMSAVTAACLVVRKDVFERMGGLDESLQVAFNDVDFCLRLRQHGYTNVWTPFAELYHWESASRGVEDTSEKQDRFDGEVNFMVGRWSKQLRADPYYNPNLTLSGEPFTLAFPPRDGLFIDAEEQVELVDELLAARGSRAAVGVTMDMVGMRGAESGLE
;
A
#
# COMPACT_ATOMS: atom_id res chain seq x y z
N MET A 1 -7.35 -30.53 0.84
CA MET A 1 -7.62 -30.20 2.26
C MET A 1 -7.95 -31.40 3.17
N SER A 2 -8.43 -32.55 2.66
CA SER A 2 -8.81 -33.72 3.50
C SER A 2 -7.63 -34.43 4.20
N MET A 3 -6.44 -34.48 3.59
CA MET A 3 -5.31 -35.29 4.10
C MET A 3 -4.54 -34.67 5.28
N ARG A 4 -4.66 -33.36 5.54
CA ARG A 4 -3.96 -32.65 6.64
C ARG A 4 -4.69 -32.68 7.98
N ARG A 5 -6.02 -32.90 8.01
CA ARG A 5 -6.77 -33.10 9.28
C ARG A 5 -6.37 -34.40 9.98
N GLY A 6 -6.09 -35.46 9.22
CA GLY A 6 -5.74 -36.78 9.76
C GLY A 6 -4.46 -36.83 10.60
N ILE A 7 -3.42 -36.05 10.26
CA ILE A 7 -2.13 -36.07 10.98
C ILE A 7 -2.23 -35.40 12.36
N LEU A 8 -2.92 -34.26 12.44
CA LEU A 8 -3.18 -33.58 13.71
C LEU A 8 -4.06 -34.43 14.63
N ASP A 9 -5.09 -35.09 14.09
CA ASP A 9 -5.97 -35.97 14.87
C ASP A 9 -5.26 -37.26 15.32
N LEU A 10 -4.34 -37.82 14.52
CA LEU A 10 -3.48 -38.94 14.93
C LEU A 10 -2.49 -38.55 16.04
N ILE A 11 -1.84 -37.39 15.93
CA ILE A 11 -0.93 -36.87 16.96
C ILE A 11 -1.70 -36.62 18.27
N ARG A 12 -2.93 -36.08 18.18
CA ARG A 12 -3.84 -35.87 19.31
C ARG A 12 -4.30 -37.17 19.95
N ALA A 13 -4.68 -38.18 19.16
CA ALA A 13 -5.10 -39.50 19.66
C ALA A 13 -3.95 -40.22 20.40
N ARG A 14 -2.71 -40.10 19.90
CA ARG A 14 -1.52 -40.71 20.49
C ARG A 14 -1.05 -40.04 21.78
N LEU A 15 -1.33 -38.73 21.93
CA LEU A 15 -0.95 -37.95 23.12
C LEU A 15 -2.07 -37.85 24.18
N ARG A 16 -3.32 -38.26 23.89
CA ARG A 16 -4.47 -38.31 24.82
C ARG A 16 -4.16 -38.85 26.23
N PRO A 17 -3.38 -39.94 26.42
CA PRO A 17 -3.07 -40.46 27.74
C PRO A 17 -2.13 -39.56 28.57
N TRP A 18 -1.31 -38.74 27.92
CA TRP A 18 -0.33 -37.87 28.58
C TRP A 18 -0.94 -36.55 29.09
N TYR A 19 -2.03 -36.06 28.48
CA TYR A 19 -2.67 -34.78 28.85
C TYR A 19 -3.46 -34.80 30.16
N ARG A 20 -3.91 -35.97 30.64
CA ARG A 20 -4.60 -36.11 31.93
C ARG A 20 -3.73 -35.69 33.14
N LYS A 21 -2.42 -35.54 32.96
CA LYS A 21 -1.47 -35.07 34.00
C LYS A 21 -1.22 -33.56 33.99
N LEU A 22 -1.64 -32.81 32.96
CA LEU A 22 -1.56 -31.35 32.96
C LEU A 22 -2.72 -30.77 33.77
N ARG A 23 -2.49 -30.53 35.07
CA ARG A 23 -3.38 -29.71 35.91
C ARG A 23 -3.02 -28.23 35.72
N GLY A 24 -3.98 -27.43 35.23
CA GLY A 24 -3.91 -25.97 35.28
C GLY A 24 -3.72 -25.24 33.95
N ASN A 25 -3.40 -23.95 34.05
CA ASN A 25 -3.41 -22.91 33.01
C ASN A 25 -2.29 -23.00 31.96
N ALA A 26 -1.68 -24.17 31.72
CA ALA A 26 -0.46 -24.34 30.93
C ALA A 26 -0.73 -24.91 29.53
N PHE A 27 0.07 -24.49 28.54
CA PHE A 27 0.03 -24.95 27.15
C PHE A 27 1.38 -25.52 26.76
N LEU A 28 1.36 -26.73 26.20
CA LEU A 28 2.54 -27.38 25.62
C LEU A 28 2.68 -26.94 24.16
N LEU A 29 3.84 -26.44 23.78
CA LEU A 29 4.11 -26.02 22.41
C LEU A 29 4.67 -27.18 21.58
N HIS A 30 3.88 -27.67 20.62
CA HIS A 30 4.26 -28.75 19.72
C HIS A 30 4.61 -28.18 18.33
N PRO A 31 5.83 -28.39 17.79
CA PRO A 31 6.23 -27.82 16.51
C PRO A 31 5.40 -28.42 15.37
N ILE A 32 4.91 -27.57 14.45
CA ILE A 32 4.12 -27.97 13.27
C ILE A 32 4.51 -27.22 11.98
N GLY A 33 5.54 -26.37 12.04
CA GLY A 33 6.05 -25.57 10.91
C GLY A 33 7.56 -25.74 10.70
N GLN A 34 8.21 -24.70 10.16
CA GLN A 34 9.63 -24.71 9.76
C GLN A 34 10.61 -24.61 10.96
N LEU A 35 10.46 -25.50 11.94
CA LEU A 35 11.17 -25.48 13.21
C LEU A 35 12.08 -26.69 13.38
N SER A 36 13.35 -26.45 13.69
CA SER A 36 14.32 -27.47 14.08
C SER A 36 14.73 -27.27 15.54
N ARG A 37 14.60 -28.29 16.38
CA ARG A 37 15.09 -28.22 17.77
C ARG A 37 16.61 -28.38 17.78
N LEU A 38 17.32 -27.49 18.47
CA LEU A 38 18.80 -27.51 18.50
C LEU A 38 19.39 -28.37 19.62
N SER A 39 18.62 -28.76 20.63
CA SER A 39 19.06 -29.75 21.63
C SER A 39 17.92 -30.67 22.09
N PRO A 40 18.18 -31.97 22.36
CA PRO A 40 17.13 -32.93 22.71
C PRO A 40 16.35 -32.59 23.99
N SER A 41 17.01 -31.99 24.98
CA SER A 41 16.45 -31.62 26.28
C SER A 41 16.17 -30.11 26.45
N GLY A 42 16.51 -29.29 25.44
CA GLY A 42 16.39 -27.84 25.53
C GLY A 42 15.19 -27.26 24.79
N ASN A 43 14.84 -26.04 25.19
CA ASN A 43 13.76 -25.22 24.66
C ASN A 43 14.26 -24.27 23.56
N THR A 44 15.36 -24.62 22.90
CA THR A 44 16.01 -23.79 21.87
C THR A 44 15.72 -24.33 20.49
N TRP A 45 15.27 -23.43 19.61
CA TRP A 45 14.77 -23.74 18.28
C TRP A 45 15.42 -22.85 17.24
N ARG A 46 15.54 -23.37 16.03
CA ARG A 46 15.95 -22.63 14.84
C ARG A 46 14.82 -22.65 13.83
N SER A 47 14.38 -21.47 13.41
CA SER A 47 13.56 -21.30 12.21
C SER A 47 14.47 -21.23 10.98
N LYS A 48 14.15 -21.98 9.94
CA LYS A 48 14.88 -21.95 8.64
C LYS A 48 14.17 -21.14 7.55
N GLY A 49 13.00 -20.56 7.85
CA GLY A 49 12.23 -19.73 6.92
C GLY A 49 11.25 -18.82 7.67
N SER A 50 10.24 -18.31 6.98
CA SER A 50 9.29 -17.31 7.50
C SER A 50 8.08 -17.90 8.22
N ASP A 51 7.97 -19.23 8.32
CA ASP A 51 6.79 -19.89 8.88
C ASP A 51 7.07 -20.83 10.09
N PRO A 52 7.77 -20.36 11.14
CA PRO A 52 7.91 -21.14 12.37
C PRO A 52 6.57 -21.16 13.13
N LYS A 53 6.02 -22.36 13.39
CA LYS A 53 4.70 -22.51 14.02
C LYS A 53 4.68 -23.60 15.08
N PHE A 54 4.07 -23.31 16.22
CA PHE A 54 3.72 -24.27 17.26
C PHE A 54 2.21 -24.43 17.37
N ALA A 55 1.71 -25.66 17.45
CA ALA A 55 0.39 -25.94 18.00
C ALA A 55 0.46 -25.80 19.53
N CYS A 56 -0.49 -25.10 20.13
CA CYS A 56 -0.59 -24.97 21.57
C CYS A 56 -1.52 -26.06 22.12
N VAL A 57 -0.97 -27.09 22.73
CA VAL A 57 -1.75 -28.23 23.23
C VAL A 57 -2.04 -28.10 24.72
N SER A 58 -3.31 -28.23 25.11
CA SER A 58 -3.72 -28.16 26.52
C SER A 58 -4.99 -28.97 26.81
N SER A 59 -5.18 -29.36 28.07
CA SER A 59 -6.39 -30.00 28.59
C SER A 59 -7.51 -29.01 28.92
N CYS A 60 -7.24 -27.69 28.84
CA CYS A 60 -8.18 -26.65 29.25
C CYS A 60 -9.04 -26.07 28.11
N TYR A 61 -8.96 -26.65 26.91
CA TYR A 61 -9.88 -26.30 25.82
C TYR A 61 -11.29 -26.88 26.07
N PRO A 62 -12.36 -26.18 25.63
CA PRO A 62 -12.33 -24.85 25.03
C PRO A 62 -12.09 -23.74 26.08
N LEU A 63 -11.35 -22.70 25.72
CA LEU A 63 -11.23 -21.50 26.56
C LEU A 63 -12.46 -20.63 26.36
N ARG A 64 -13.22 -20.39 27.43
CA ARG A 64 -14.41 -19.54 27.37
C ARG A 64 -14.07 -18.08 27.03
N ALA A 65 -14.92 -17.42 26.25
CA ALA A 65 -14.78 -15.99 25.93
C ALA A 65 -14.54 -15.13 27.19
N GLY A 66 -13.69 -14.11 27.06
CA GLY A 66 -13.36 -13.19 28.14
C GLY A 66 -11.89 -12.80 28.21
N TRP A 67 -11.50 -12.21 29.34
CA TRP A 67 -10.15 -11.69 29.57
C TRP A 67 -9.22 -12.76 30.11
N TYR A 68 -8.02 -12.84 29.56
CA TYR A 68 -6.98 -13.75 30.00
C TYR A 68 -5.69 -12.97 30.27
N SER A 69 -5.07 -13.23 31.41
CA SER A 69 -3.64 -12.94 31.57
C SER A 69 -2.85 -14.10 31.00
N PHE A 70 -1.80 -13.82 30.25
CA PHE A 70 -0.90 -14.85 29.78
C PHE A 70 0.56 -14.57 30.12
N SER A 71 1.36 -15.63 30.11
CA SER A 71 2.81 -15.54 30.26
C SER A 71 3.51 -16.51 29.34
N ILE A 72 4.57 -16.07 28.68
CA ILE A 72 5.40 -16.90 27.81
C ILE A 72 6.87 -16.67 28.11
N GLU A 73 7.66 -17.73 28.06
CA GLU A 73 9.13 -17.63 28.06
C GLU A 73 9.60 -17.62 26.61
N LEU A 74 10.23 -16.53 26.18
CA LEU A 74 10.68 -16.34 24.80
C LEU A 74 11.89 -15.41 24.76
N GLU A 75 12.94 -15.77 24.02
CA GLU A 75 14.18 -15.00 23.91
C GLU A 75 14.87 -15.28 22.56
N VAL A 76 15.32 -14.25 21.82
CA VAL A 76 16.16 -14.44 20.63
C VAL A 76 17.59 -14.66 21.07
N LEU A 77 18.22 -15.69 20.51
CA LEU A 77 19.63 -15.97 20.73
C LEU A 77 20.49 -15.46 19.56
N ASP A 78 19.99 -15.56 18.33
CA ASP A 78 20.69 -15.16 17.11
C ASP A 78 19.73 -15.02 15.90
N GLY A 79 20.00 -14.16 14.92
CA GLY A 79 19.16 -13.97 13.72
C GLY A 79 17.97 -12.99 13.85
N GLY A 80 16.97 -13.13 12.98
CA GLY A 80 15.84 -12.19 12.75
C GLY A 80 14.92 -11.88 13.95
N ARG A 81 13.88 -11.07 13.70
CA ARG A 81 12.96 -10.51 14.72
C ARG A 81 12.03 -11.59 15.31
N LEU A 82 11.69 -11.46 16.61
CA LEU A 82 10.48 -12.11 17.13
C LEU A 82 9.29 -11.28 16.73
N TRP A 83 8.38 -11.91 16.00
CA TRP A 83 7.02 -11.43 15.78
C TRP A 83 6.06 -12.45 16.39
N PRO A 84 6.01 -12.51 17.74
CA PRO A 84 5.26 -13.53 18.43
C PRO A 84 3.76 -13.30 18.24
N MET A 85 3.09 -14.21 17.55
CA MET A 85 1.65 -14.15 17.26
C MET A 85 0.93 -15.35 17.88
N LEU A 86 -0.23 -15.11 18.48
CA LEU A 86 -1.18 -16.16 18.83
C LEU A 86 -2.35 -16.14 17.86
N TYR A 87 -2.63 -17.27 17.21
CA TYR A 87 -3.80 -17.47 16.37
C TYR A 87 -4.80 -18.32 17.15
N PHE A 88 -6.07 -17.95 17.06
CA PHE A 88 -7.16 -18.62 17.77
C PHE A 88 -8.13 -19.24 16.77
N ASP A 89 -8.56 -20.46 17.04
CA ASP A 89 -9.65 -21.12 16.32
C ASP A 89 -10.92 -21.06 17.17
N PHE A 90 -11.96 -20.42 16.63
CA PHE A 90 -13.26 -20.28 17.28
C PHE A 90 -14.28 -21.35 16.84
N GLY A 91 -13.83 -22.41 16.16
CA GLY A 91 -14.67 -23.54 15.69
C GLY A 91 -14.72 -23.70 14.17
N HIS A 92 -14.05 -22.83 13.41
CA HIS A 92 -14.08 -22.78 11.94
C HIS A 92 -12.69 -22.89 11.29
N GLY A 93 -11.64 -23.08 12.08
CA GLY A 93 -10.25 -23.10 11.63
C GLY A 93 -9.46 -21.85 12.04
N MET A 94 -8.17 -21.82 11.70
CA MET A 94 -7.27 -20.71 12.06
C MET A 94 -7.30 -19.63 10.97
N HIS A 95 -7.72 -18.42 11.32
CA HIS A 95 -7.73 -17.26 10.43
C HIS A 95 -6.82 -16.12 10.95
N GLU A 96 -6.25 -15.35 10.03
CA GLU A 96 -5.32 -14.26 10.34
C GLU A 96 -5.99 -13.09 11.06
N ALA A 97 -7.26 -12.79 10.71
CA ALA A 97 -8.09 -11.78 11.39
C ALA A 97 -8.31 -12.06 12.88
N TRP A 98 -8.12 -13.31 13.32
CA TRP A 98 -8.30 -13.71 14.71
C TRP A 98 -6.98 -13.73 15.49
N SER A 99 -5.86 -13.48 14.83
CA SER A 99 -4.55 -13.48 15.46
C SER A 99 -4.34 -12.30 16.44
N ARG A 100 -3.42 -12.47 17.40
CA ARG A 100 -3.03 -11.45 18.37
C ARG A 100 -1.52 -11.39 18.46
N ASP A 101 -0.99 -10.21 18.15
CA ASP A 101 0.40 -9.87 18.37
C ASP A 101 0.69 -9.73 19.86
N LEU A 102 1.72 -10.46 20.32
CA LEU A 102 2.23 -10.37 21.68
C LEU A 102 3.23 -9.20 21.78
N ASN A 103 2.74 -7.99 21.45
CA ASN A 103 3.47 -6.71 21.33
C ASN A 103 4.23 -6.21 22.58
N PHE A 104 4.22 -6.98 23.67
CA PHE A 104 4.94 -6.70 24.90
C PHE A 104 6.16 -7.62 25.11
N VAL A 105 6.42 -8.54 24.18
CA VAL A 105 7.64 -9.34 24.19
C VAL A 105 8.83 -8.42 23.90
N ARG A 106 9.78 -8.38 24.83
CA ARG A 106 10.97 -7.49 24.76
C ARG A 106 12.25 -8.30 24.51
N SER A 107 13.16 -7.76 23.70
CA SER A 107 14.51 -8.32 23.58
C SER A 107 15.24 -8.24 24.94
N GLY A 108 16.06 -9.25 25.26
CA GLY A 108 16.80 -9.34 26.53
C GLY A 108 15.96 -9.67 27.76
N VAL A 109 14.63 -9.85 27.61
CA VAL A 109 13.75 -10.31 28.68
C VAL A 109 13.32 -11.73 28.34
N ARG A 110 13.58 -12.69 29.24
CA ARG A 110 13.26 -14.10 28.98
C ARG A 110 11.79 -14.46 29.23
N ARG A 111 11.12 -13.77 30.15
CA ARG A 111 9.73 -14.07 30.56
C ARG A 111 8.82 -12.86 30.36
N HIS A 112 7.82 -13.04 29.52
CA HIS A 112 6.87 -12.01 29.12
C HIS A 112 5.51 -12.26 29.75
N ARG A 113 4.77 -11.19 30.07
CA ARG A 113 3.42 -11.27 30.62
C ARG A 113 2.54 -10.19 30.00
N GLY A 114 1.30 -10.53 29.72
CA GLY A 114 0.33 -9.57 29.22
C GLY A 114 -1.10 -10.04 29.28
N VAL A 115 -1.97 -9.32 28.58
CA VAL A 115 -3.42 -9.50 28.64
C VAL A 115 -3.97 -9.65 27.23
N VAL A 116 -4.90 -10.59 27.04
CA VAL A 116 -5.61 -10.79 25.78
C VAL A 116 -7.11 -10.89 26.04
N LEU A 117 -7.90 -10.35 25.10
CA LEU A 117 -9.36 -10.51 25.07
C LEU A 117 -9.74 -11.55 24.01
N LEU A 118 -10.43 -12.60 24.46
CA LEU A 118 -11.06 -13.60 23.58
C LEU A 118 -12.53 -13.21 23.39
N SER A 119 -12.92 -12.91 22.15
CA SER A 119 -14.30 -12.50 21.81
C SER A 119 -15.27 -13.69 21.82
N HIS A 120 -14.77 -14.88 21.51
CA HIS A 120 -15.54 -16.14 21.46
C HIS A 120 -14.79 -17.27 22.18
N ASP A 121 -15.44 -18.42 22.30
CA ASP A 121 -14.85 -19.61 22.87
C ASP A 121 -13.77 -20.15 21.92
N VAL A 122 -12.56 -20.36 22.44
CA VAL A 122 -11.41 -20.83 21.65
C VAL A 122 -11.31 -22.34 21.78
N HIS A 123 -11.37 -23.03 20.64
CA HIS A 123 -11.27 -24.48 20.54
C HIS A 123 -9.84 -24.98 20.31
N ASP A 124 -9.00 -24.16 19.67
CA ASP A 124 -7.58 -24.45 19.46
C ASP A 124 -6.75 -23.16 19.37
N MET A 125 -5.43 -23.24 19.53
CA MET A 125 -4.52 -22.10 19.40
C MET A 125 -3.20 -22.49 18.73
N ARG A 126 -2.66 -21.55 17.95
CA ARG A 126 -1.33 -21.67 17.33
C ARG A 126 -0.45 -20.51 17.79
N PHE A 127 0.82 -20.77 18.02
CA PHE A 127 1.81 -19.77 18.40
C PHE A 127 2.93 -19.71 17.36
N ASP A 128 3.12 -18.54 16.78
CA ASP A 128 4.16 -18.28 15.78
C ASP A 128 5.19 -17.36 16.45
N PRO A 129 6.40 -17.84 16.78
CA PRO A 129 7.37 -17.08 17.56
C PRO A 129 8.09 -15.98 16.76
N ALA A 130 8.16 -16.13 15.44
CA ALA A 130 8.93 -15.28 14.55
C ALA A 130 8.33 -15.29 13.14
N ASP A 131 8.68 -14.29 12.36
CA ASP A 131 8.31 -14.09 10.95
C ASP A 131 9.51 -14.22 10.00
N ALA A 132 10.71 -14.50 10.53
CA ALA A 132 11.95 -14.63 9.79
C ALA A 132 12.86 -15.75 10.36
N PRO A 133 13.88 -16.21 9.60
CA PRO A 133 14.88 -17.14 10.11
C PRO A 133 15.60 -16.58 11.35
N CYS A 134 15.51 -17.30 12.46
CA CYS A 134 16.16 -16.93 13.71
C CYS A 134 16.35 -18.17 14.61
N THR A 135 17.28 -18.05 15.54
CA THR A 135 17.46 -18.98 16.66
C THR A 135 16.90 -18.33 17.91
N PHE A 136 15.96 -19.01 18.56
CA PHE A 136 15.27 -18.49 19.73
C PHE A 136 15.01 -19.59 20.75
N HIS A 137 14.91 -19.19 22.01
CA HIS A 137 14.43 -20.00 23.11
C HIS A 137 12.94 -19.77 23.28
N VAL A 138 12.13 -20.83 23.32
CA VAL A 138 10.72 -20.76 23.72
C VAL A 138 10.39 -21.80 24.78
N GLY A 139 9.90 -21.33 25.92
CA GLY A 139 9.53 -22.13 27.08
C GLY A 139 8.03 -22.23 27.29
N LYS A 140 7.59 -22.17 28.55
CA LYS A 140 6.19 -22.43 28.92
C LYS A 140 5.26 -21.27 28.55
N LEU A 141 4.19 -21.58 27.83
CA LEU A 141 3.04 -20.69 27.64
C LEU A 141 1.97 -21.00 28.69
N ASN A 142 1.46 -19.99 29.38
CA ASN A 142 0.36 -20.13 30.33
C ASN A 142 -0.71 -19.06 30.09
N MET A 143 -1.98 -19.40 30.23
CA MET A 143 -3.11 -18.47 30.15
C MET A 143 -4.10 -18.72 31.28
N LYS A 144 -4.43 -17.67 32.03
CA LYS A 144 -5.40 -17.71 33.14
C LYS A 144 -6.50 -16.70 32.90
N ARG A 145 -7.75 -17.14 33.00
CA ARG A 145 -8.91 -16.24 32.93
C ARG A 145 -8.89 -15.26 34.11
N ILE A 146 -9.15 -13.99 33.82
CA ILE A 146 -9.15 -12.90 34.80
C ILE A 146 -10.43 -12.06 34.67
N ALA A 147 -10.82 -11.42 35.78
CA ALA A 147 -11.94 -10.48 35.76
C ALA A 147 -11.55 -9.16 35.06
N ARG A 148 -12.54 -8.46 34.49
CA ARG A 148 -12.38 -7.17 33.80
C ARG A 148 -11.59 -6.12 34.61
N PRO A 149 -11.83 -5.91 35.92
CA PRO A 149 -11.08 -4.91 36.69
C PRO A 149 -9.58 -5.24 36.79
N ARG A 150 -9.26 -6.53 36.88
CA ARG A 150 -7.88 -7.01 36.93
C ARG A 150 -7.18 -6.85 35.58
N ALA A 151 -7.89 -7.07 34.48
CA ALA A 151 -7.38 -6.83 33.13
C ALA A 151 -7.07 -5.33 32.92
N ALA A 152 -7.99 -4.45 33.28
CA ALA A 152 -7.80 -3.00 33.21
C ALA A 152 -6.59 -2.53 34.04
N TRP A 153 -6.45 -3.02 35.27
CA TRP A 153 -5.30 -2.70 36.12
C TRP A 153 -3.96 -3.16 35.52
N LEU A 154 -3.90 -4.38 34.95
CA LEU A 154 -2.68 -4.89 34.30
C LEU A 154 -2.31 -4.05 33.06
N MET A 155 -3.29 -3.66 32.24
CA MET A 155 -3.07 -2.82 31.06
C MET A 155 -2.57 -1.42 31.46
N LEU A 156 -3.20 -0.77 32.43
CA LEU A 156 -2.77 0.54 32.94
C LEU A 156 -1.36 0.48 33.54
N ARG A 157 -1.03 -0.60 34.27
CA ARG A 157 0.32 -0.81 34.80
C ARG A 157 1.36 -0.98 33.69
N ALA A 158 1.03 -1.73 32.64
CA ALA A 158 1.90 -1.93 31.48
C ALA A 158 2.13 -0.62 30.71
N LEU A 159 1.08 0.18 30.51
CA LEU A 159 1.17 1.51 29.91
C LEU A 159 2.03 2.45 30.79
N LYS A 160 1.85 2.44 32.12
CA LYS A 160 2.67 3.23 33.05
C LYS A 160 4.15 2.82 33.05
N SER A 161 4.48 1.54 32.83
CA SER A 161 5.88 1.10 32.71
C SER A 161 6.54 1.49 31.39
N ARG A 162 5.79 1.90 30.36
CA ARG A 162 6.36 2.48 29.13
C ARG A 162 6.91 3.91 29.37
N ARG A 163 6.41 4.58 30.42
CA ARG A 163 6.77 5.95 30.86
C ARG A 163 8.26 6.16 31.15
N SER A 164 8.98 5.14 31.59
CA SER A 164 10.40 5.31 31.96
C SER A 164 11.37 5.18 30.78
N GLU A 165 10.90 4.84 29.59
CA GLU A 165 11.76 4.56 28.43
C GLU A 165 11.62 5.60 27.29
N SER A 166 10.55 6.40 27.25
CA SER A 166 10.16 7.18 26.04
C SER A 166 10.23 8.71 26.17
N GLY A 167 10.51 9.28 27.35
CA GLY A 167 10.86 10.69 27.56
C GLY A 167 9.91 11.78 27.02
N THR A 168 8.68 11.45 26.60
CA THR A 168 7.77 12.39 25.92
C THR A 168 6.37 12.40 26.53
N GLY A 169 5.81 13.61 26.75
CA GLY A 169 4.57 13.88 27.50
C GLY A 169 3.24 13.41 26.88
N PHE A 170 3.27 12.66 25.77
CA PHE A 170 2.06 12.06 25.15
C PHE A 170 1.38 11.04 26.09
N GLU A 171 2.16 10.34 26.91
CA GLU A 171 1.66 9.27 27.79
C GLU A 171 0.95 9.80 29.06
N GLU A 172 1.23 11.05 29.47
CA GLU A 172 0.55 11.70 30.62
C GLU A 172 -0.91 12.01 30.31
N ASN A 173 -1.20 12.43 29.07
CA ASN A 173 -2.56 12.69 28.60
C ASN A 173 -3.39 11.40 28.52
N VAL A 174 -2.80 10.26 28.12
CA VAL A 174 -3.50 8.98 28.01
C VAL A 174 -3.87 8.40 29.38
N TYR A 175 -2.96 8.49 30.35
CA TYR A 175 -3.24 8.03 31.72
C TYR A 175 -4.30 8.91 32.41
N MET A 176 -4.19 10.23 32.26
CA MET A 176 -5.18 11.17 32.79
C MET A 176 -6.56 11.02 32.12
N GLU A 177 -6.59 10.80 30.80
CA GLU A 177 -7.83 10.52 30.06
C GLU A 177 -8.43 9.17 30.45
N ALA A 178 -7.60 8.14 30.70
CA ALA A 178 -8.07 6.86 31.22
C ALA A 178 -8.72 7.02 32.59
N MET A 179 -8.12 7.82 33.49
CA MET A 179 -8.67 8.14 34.81
C MET A 179 -9.94 9.00 34.72
N ARG A 180 -10.01 9.94 33.76
CA ARG A 180 -11.20 10.76 33.48
C ARG A 180 -12.36 9.89 33.00
N ARG A 181 -12.11 9.00 32.03
CA ARG A 181 -13.11 8.06 31.47
C ARG A 181 -13.55 7.00 32.48
N LEU A 182 -12.65 6.55 33.37
CA LEU A 182 -13.02 5.69 34.51
C LEU A 182 -14.01 6.36 35.45
N ARG A 183 -13.94 7.69 35.59
CA ARG A 183 -14.85 8.49 36.43
C ARG A 183 -16.13 8.91 35.71
N SER A 184 -16.11 9.04 34.37
CA SER A 184 -17.24 9.57 33.58
C SER A 184 -18.06 8.54 32.79
N SER A 185 -17.56 7.31 32.58
CA SER A 185 -18.26 6.33 31.75
C SER A 185 -19.41 5.61 32.48
N ARG A 186 -20.65 5.81 32.01
CA ARG A 186 -21.80 4.95 32.33
C ARG A 186 -21.70 3.57 31.65
N ASP A 187 -20.93 3.44 30.56
CA ASP A 187 -20.69 2.18 29.86
C ASP A 187 -19.27 1.63 30.06
N ARG A 188 -19.18 0.63 30.94
CA ARG A 188 -17.93 -0.08 31.31
C ARG A 188 -17.36 -0.94 30.16
N ARG A 189 -18.15 -1.25 29.12
CA ARG A 189 -17.72 -2.08 27.98
C ARG A 189 -16.89 -1.25 27.00
N ALA A 190 -17.36 -0.06 26.64
CA ALA A 190 -16.64 0.88 25.78
C ALA A 190 -15.26 1.28 26.34
N PHE A 191 -15.17 1.51 27.66
CA PHE A 191 -13.90 1.80 28.33
C PHE A 191 -12.86 0.67 28.18
N ALA A 192 -13.29 -0.59 28.35
CA ALA A 192 -12.39 -1.74 28.27
C ALA A 192 -11.86 -1.97 26.85
N THR A 193 -12.71 -1.78 25.82
CA THR A 193 -12.31 -1.87 24.41
C THR A 193 -11.31 -0.76 24.04
N TRP A 194 -11.60 0.48 24.45
CA TRP A 194 -10.70 1.62 24.24
C TRP A 194 -9.32 1.42 24.89
N LEU A 195 -9.30 1.03 26.16
CA LEU A 195 -8.05 0.79 26.91
C LEU A 195 -7.24 -0.36 26.29
N TYR A 196 -7.91 -1.38 25.77
CA TYR A 196 -7.25 -2.50 25.11
C TYR A 196 -6.61 -2.09 23.77
N GLY A 197 -7.30 -1.29 22.95
CA GLY A 197 -6.74 -0.74 21.71
C GLY A 197 -5.46 0.06 21.96
N LEU A 198 -5.43 0.88 23.02
CA LEU A 198 -4.23 1.60 23.45
C LEU A 198 -3.12 0.69 23.96
N TYR A 199 -3.47 -0.35 24.74
CA TYR A 199 -2.52 -1.32 25.26
C TYR A 199 -1.82 -2.11 24.14
N THR A 200 -2.57 -2.47 23.08
CA THR A 200 -2.04 -3.21 21.92
C THR A 200 -1.34 -2.32 20.89
N TRP A 201 -1.47 -0.99 20.98
CA TRP A 201 -0.80 -0.05 20.10
C TRP A 201 0.73 -0.04 20.30
N ARG A 202 1.49 -0.01 19.20
CA ARG A 202 2.95 -0.14 19.15
C ARG A 202 3.63 1.19 18.80
N LYS A 203 4.69 1.53 19.55
CA LYS A 203 5.78 2.41 19.10
C LYS A 203 6.95 1.48 18.76
N GLU A 204 7.34 1.42 17.48
CA GLU A 204 8.29 0.43 16.98
C GLU A 204 9.68 0.59 17.57
N THR A 205 10.29 -0.52 18.00
CA THR A 205 11.63 -0.59 18.58
C THR A 205 12.55 -1.34 17.61
N LYS A 206 13.46 -0.56 16.97
CA LYS A 206 14.24 -0.75 15.73
C LYS A 206 13.47 -0.39 14.44
N PRO A 207 13.99 0.48 13.55
CA PRO A 207 13.30 0.84 12.31
C PRO A 207 13.17 -0.40 11.44
N VAL A 208 11.93 -0.82 11.15
CA VAL A 208 11.60 -1.98 10.29
C VAL A 208 12.39 -1.93 8.98
N TYR A 209 12.63 -0.73 8.48
CA TYR A 209 13.36 -0.49 7.25
C TYR A 209 14.83 -0.92 7.30
N GLN A 210 15.57 -0.69 8.40
CA GLN A 210 16.98 -1.12 8.45
C GLN A 210 17.11 -2.65 8.43
N ALA A 211 16.17 -3.36 9.04
CA ALA A 211 16.12 -4.81 8.98
C ALA A 211 15.77 -5.30 7.56
N TRP A 212 14.86 -4.60 6.89
CA TRP A 212 14.51 -4.86 5.49
C TRP A 212 15.72 -4.65 4.57
N LEU A 213 16.45 -3.55 4.72
CA LEU A 213 17.67 -3.26 3.95
C LEU A 213 18.71 -4.37 4.09
N ASN A 214 19.00 -4.79 5.32
CA ASN A 214 19.99 -5.84 5.59
C ASN A 214 19.65 -7.19 4.92
N LEU A 215 18.37 -7.44 4.61
CA LEU A 215 17.93 -8.69 3.98
C LEU A 215 17.78 -8.57 2.47
N TYR A 216 17.37 -7.41 1.96
CA TYR A 216 16.84 -7.27 0.60
C TYR A 216 17.60 -6.27 -0.29
N ASP A 217 18.33 -5.31 0.29
CA ASP A 217 18.99 -4.22 -0.46
C ASP A 217 20.07 -4.72 -1.43
N GLY A 218 20.75 -5.80 -1.07
CA GLY A 218 21.78 -6.44 -1.90
C GLY A 218 21.28 -7.46 -2.92
N MET A 219 19.98 -7.75 -3.00
CA MET A 219 19.47 -8.77 -3.91
C MET A 219 19.31 -8.25 -5.34
N GLY A 220 20.33 -8.52 -6.16
CA GLY A 220 20.34 -8.30 -7.59
C GLY A 220 21.50 -9.05 -8.24
N SER A 221 21.23 -9.86 -9.26
CA SER A 221 22.27 -10.49 -10.06
C SER A 221 23.13 -9.41 -10.73
N THR A 222 24.45 -9.53 -10.64
CA THR A 222 25.37 -8.75 -11.47
C THR A 222 25.04 -9.00 -12.94
N VAL A 223 24.81 -7.92 -13.69
CA VAL A 223 24.64 -8.04 -15.15
C VAL A 223 25.98 -8.50 -15.70
N SER A 224 25.98 -9.67 -16.33
CA SER A 224 27.14 -10.17 -17.08
C SER A 224 27.60 -9.10 -18.06
N ALA A 225 28.90 -8.91 -18.17
CA ALA A 225 29.57 -7.94 -19.02
C ALA A 225 29.21 -8.14 -20.51
N ALA A 226 28.06 -7.62 -20.94
CA ALA A 226 27.69 -7.51 -22.33
C ALA A 226 27.90 -6.06 -22.78
N THR A 227 28.55 -5.92 -23.94
CA THR A 227 28.74 -4.69 -24.73
C THR A 227 27.53 -3.76 -24.61
N GLY A 228 27.76 -2.61 -23.98
CA GLY A 228 26.71 -1.93 -23.22
C GLY A 228 26.30 -0.57 -23.77
N MET A 229 25.07 -0.20 -23.43
CA MET A 229 24.52 1.15 -23.56
C MET A 229 25.31 2.13 -22.68
N LEU A 230 25.78 3.25 -23.22
CA LEU A 230 26.48 4.26 -22.43
C LEU A 230 25.45 5.10 -21.66
N ILE A 231 25.58 5.17 -20.34
CA ILE A 231 24.80 6.08 -19.49
C ILE A 231 25.65 7.32 -19.17
N SER A 232 25.20 8.51 -19.57
CA SER A 232 25.82 9.77 -19.14
C SER A 232 25.12 10.30 -17.89
N ILE A 233 25.83 10.32 -16.76
CA ILE A 233 25.33 10.91 -15.52
C ILE A 233 25.57 12.42 -15.57
N LEU A 234 24.53 13.23 -15.38
CA LEU A 234 24.61 14.69 -15.34
C LEU A 234 24.64 15.16 -13.89
N MET A 235 25.69 15.90 -13.51
CA MET A 235 25.85 16.40 -12.15
C MET A 235 26.25 17.88 -12.14
N PRO A 236 25.30 18.82 -11.96
CA PRO A 236 25.63 20.21 -11.63
C PRO A 236 26.20 20.29 -10.20
N THR A 237 27.18 21.17 -9.95
CA THR A 237 27.71 21.39 -8.60
C THR A 237 28.03 22.85 -8.32
N TYR A 238 27.74 23.30 -7.10
CA TYR A 238 28.10 24.64 -6.61
C TYR A 238 28.36 24.61 -5.11
N ASN A 239 29.60 24.90 -4.71
CA ASN A 239 30.01 25.03 -3.30
C ASN A 239 29.66 23.82 -2.39
N THR A 240 29.54 22.63 -2.96
CA THR A 240 29.19 21.41 -2.22
C THR A 240 30.21 21.12 -1.12
N PRO A 241 29.80 20.83 0.13
CA PRO A 241 30.73 20.43 1.18
C PRO A 241 31.56 19.20 0.78
N GLU A 242 32.87 19.23 1.06
CA GLU A 242 33.82 18.22 0.59
C GLU A 242 33.39 16.78 0.92
N LYS A 243 32.90 16.54 2.15
CA LYS A 243 32.43 15.21 2.59
C LYS A 243 31.35 14.67 1.65
N TRP A 244 30.35 15.48 1.31
CA TRP A 244 29.20 15.06 0.52
C TRP A 244 29.56 14.91 -0.95
N LEU A 245 30.38 15.83 -1.49
CA LEU A 245 30.87 15.73 -2.85
C LEU A 245 31.69 14.44 -3.06
N ARG A 246 32.56 14.10 -2.11
CA ARG A 246 33.34 12.85 -2.17
C ARG A 246 32.45 11.62 -2.09
N ASN A 247 31.49 11.58 -1.16
CA ASN A 247 30.53 10.48 -1.06
C ASN A 247 29.74 10.28 -2.36
N CYS A 248 29.26 11.37 -2.96
CA CYS A 248 28.56 11.34 -4.25
C CYS A 248 29.43 10.72 -5.34
N LEU A 249 30.66 11.23 -5.53
CA LEU A 249 31.61 10.73 -6.53
C LEU A 249 32.02 9.28 -6.28
N ASP A 250 32.24 8.89 -5.02
CA ASP A 250 32.58 7.52 -4.64
C ASP A 250 31.40 6.56 -4.93
N SER A 251 30.15 7.01 -4.76
CA SER A 251 28.95 6.22 -5.11
C SER A 251 28.83 5.93 -6.61
N VAL A 252 29.28 6.87 -7.46
CA VAL A 252 29.36 6.67 -8.92
C VAL A 252 30.50 5.71 -9.28
N LEU A 253 31.67 5.86 -8.66
CA LEU A 253 32.79 4.93 -8.86
C LEU A 253 32.46 3.50 -8.41
N ALA A 254 31.60 3.34 -7.39
CA ALA A 254 31.17 2.06 -6.86
C ALA A 254 30.10 1.34 -7.69
N GLN A 255 29.62 1.95 -8.79
CA GLN A 255 28.61 1.33 -9.65
C GLN A 255 29.10 0.00 -10.24
N SER A 256 28.27 -1.02 -10.09
CA SER A 256 28.51 -2.37 -10.63
C SER A 256 28.48 -2.41 -12.17
N TYR A 257 27.83 -1.45 -12.81
CA TYR A 257 27.87 -1.27 -14.26
C TYR A 257 29.06 -0.40 -14.65
N ALA A 258 29.85 -0.82 -15.65
CA ALA A 258 31.09 -0.13 -16.00
C ALA A 258 30.96 0.92 -17.10
N ASN A 259 29.95 0.82 -17.98
CA ASN A 259 29.85 1.67 -19.17
C ASN A 259 29.03 2.94 -18.90
N TRP A 260 29.63 3.84 -18.13
CA TRP A 260 29.06 5.15 -17.83
C TRP A 260 30.12 6.24 -18.04
N GLU A 261 29.66 7.48 -18.18
CA GLU A 261 30.49 8.67 -18.01
C GLU A 261 29.79 9.63 -17.04
N LEU A 262 30.57 10.38 -16.27
CA LEU A 262 30.06 11.40 -15.35
C LEU A 262 30.40 12.78 -15.90
N CYS A 263 29.37 13.52 -16.30
CA CYS A 263 29.45 14.86 -16.86
C CYS A 263 29.15 15.87 -15.74
N ILE A 264 30.20 16.53 -15.24
CA ILE A 264 30.12 17.46 -14.12
C ILE A 264 30.22 18.89 -14.63
N ALA A 265 29.25 19.73 -14.30
CA ALA A 265 29.35 21.17 -14.51
C ALA A 265 29.54 21.87 -13.16
N ASP A 266 30.76 22.35 -12.90
CA ASP A 266 31.02 23.24 -11.76
C ASP A 266 30.52 24.64 -12.10
N ASP A 267 29.48 25.09 -11.40
CA ASP A 267 28.75 26.33 -11.65
C ASP A 267 29.42 27.53 -10.97
N ALA A 268 30.73 27.68 -11.23
CA ALA A 268 31.61 28.69 -10.66
C ALA A 268 31.70 28.62 -9.12
N SER A 269 32.01 27.44 -8.57
CA SER A 269 32.20 27.28 -7.12
C SER A 269 33.27 28.22 -6.57
N THR A 270 32.92 28.98 -5.53
CA THR A 270 33.85 29.87 -4.81
C THR A 270 34.69 29.11 -3.78
N ALA A 271 34.23 27.94 -3.33
CA ALA A 271 34.92 27.13 -2.34
C ALA A 271 36.04 26.32 -3.01
N SER A 272 37.29 26.64 -2.65
CA SER A 272 38.49 26.10 -3.31
C SER A 272 38.63 24.58 -3.24
N HIS A 273 38.03 23.93 -2.24
CA HIS A 273 38.07 22.47 -2.11
C HIS A 273 37.30 21.77 -3.24
N VAL A 274 36.23 22.38 -3.79
CA VAL A 274 35.41 21.75 -4.85
C VAL A 274 36.28 21.45 -6.06
N ARG A 275 36.99 22.46 -6.57
CA ARG A 275 37.92 22.30 -7.69
C ARG A 275 38.98 21.23 -7.43
N LYS A 276 39.60 21.27 -6.25
CA LYS A 276 40.63 20.29 -5.85
C LYS A 276 40.09 18.86 -5.83
N VAL A 277 38.89 18.66 -5.29
CA VAL A 277 38.20 17.36 -5.27
C VAL A 277 37.94 16.89 -6.69
N LEU A 278 37.26 17.70 -7.51
CA LEU A 278 36.90 17.33 -8.88
C LEU A 278 38.12 17.01 -9.75
N GLU A 279 39.20 17.81 -9.67
CA GLU A 279 40.46 17.53 -10.37
C GLU A 279 41.05 16.19 -9.94
N THR A 280 41.05 15.90 -8.62
CA THR A 280 41.54 14.62 -8.07
C THR A 280 40.77 13.43 -8.65
N TYR A 281 39.44 13.51 -8.73
CA TYR A 281 38.60 12.42 -9.24
C TYR A 281 38.71 12.28 -10.78
N SER A 282 38.77 13.38 -11.53
CA SER A 282 38.96 13.33 -12.99
C SER A 282 40.32 12.78 -13.42
N GLN A 283 41.36 12.96 -12.60
CA GLN A 283 42.67 12.35 -12.82
C GLN A 283 42.68 10.87 -12.46
N ARG A 284 41.84 10.46 -11.49
CA ARG A 284 41.73 9.07 -11.02
C ARG A 284 40.94 8.19 -11.99
N ASP A 285 39.91 8.72 -12.65
CA ASP A 285 39.06 7.98 -13.58
C ASP A 285 38.69 8.83 -14.80
N SER A 286 39.10 8.39 -15.99
CA SER A 286 38.90 9.12 -17.25
C SER A 286 37.44 9.22 -17.70
N ARG A 287 36.53 8.46 -17.09
CA ARG A 287 35.08 8.57 -17.31
C ARG A 287 34.48 9.80 -16.65
N ILE A 288 35.20 10.44 -15.71
CA ILE A 288 34.76 11.66 -15.02
C ILE A 288 35.26 12.88 -15.79
N ARG A 289 34.32 13.68 -16.30
CA ARG A 289 34.58 14.85 -17.13
C ARG A 289 34.00 16.09 -16.47
N VAL A 290 34.82 17.13 -16.33
CA VAL A 290 34.45 18.35 -15.62
C VAL A 290 34.50 19.54 -16.58
N HIS A 291 33.44 20.32 -16.60
CA HIS A 291 33.40 21.65 -17.20
C HIS A 291 33.36 22.71 -16.11
N TRP A 292 34.22 23.73 -16.24
CA TRP A 292 34.31 24.85 -15.32
C TRP A 292 33.58 26.03 -15.93
N ARG A 293 32.44 26.42 -15.35
CA ARG A 293 31.67 27.57 -15.84
C ARG A 293 32.30 28.87 -15.31
N ASP A 294 32.29 29.91 -16.13
CA ASP A 294 32.87 31.22 -15.77
C ASP A 294 31.99 32.02 -14.80
N CYS A 295 30.68 31.72 -14.77
CA CYS A 295 29.72 32.37 -13.89
C CYS A 295 28.68 31.35 -13.37
N ASN A 296 28.13 31.65 -12.19
CA ASN A 296 27.03 30.89 -11.60
C ASN A 296 25.75 31.17 -12.39
N GLY A 297 25.22 30.14 -13.06
CA GLY A 297 23.96 30.17 -13.82
C GLY A 297 22.85 29.33 -13.19
N HIS A 298 23.04 28.88 -11.95
CA HIS A 298 22.16 27.98 -11.22
C HIS A 298 21.98 26.60 -11.90
N VAL A 299 21.17 25.75 -11.25
CA VAL A 299 21.06 24.33 -11.55
C VAL A 299 20.63 24.03 -13.00
N SER A 300 19.73 24.82 -13.59
CA SER A 300 19.24 24.58 -14.95
C SER A 300 20.34 24.78 -15.99
N ALA A 301 21.06 25.92 -15.94
CA ALA A 301 22.15 26.21 -16.87
C ALA A 301 23.34 25.28 -16.65
N ALA A 302 23.69 24.98 -15.40
CA ALA A 302 24.74 24.02 -15.08
C ALA A 302 24.42 22.61 -15.60
N THR A 303 23.18 22.13 -15.41
CA THR A 303 22.78 20.81 -15.93
C THR A 303 22.78 20.78 -17.45
N ASN A 304 22.40 21.86 -18.13
CA ASN A 304 22.52 21.95 -19.59
C ASN A 304 23.98 21.89 -20.07
N THR A 305 24.92 22.52 -19.36
CA THR A 305 26.36 22.36 -19.65
C THR A 305 26.83 20.92 -19.49
N ALA A 306 26.33 20.20 -18.48
CA ALA A 306 26.59 18.77 -18.35
C ALA A 306 25.97 17.96 -19.50
N LEU A 307 24.75 18.30 -19.92
CA LEU A 307 24.04 17.69 -21.06
C LEU A 307 24.80 17.87 -22.40
N ASP A 308 25.43 19.03 -22.61
CA ASP A 308 26.23 19.31 -23.80
C ASP A 308 27.46 18.41 -23.88
N MET A 309 28.01 18.00 -22.73
CA MET A 309 29.10 17.04 -22.67
C MET A 309 28.65 15.60 -22.93
N ALA A 310 27.39 15.26 -22.70
CA ALA A 310 26.88 13.90 -22.68
C ALA A 310 26.91 13.22 -24.06
N ARG A 311 27.43 11.98 -24.09
CA ARG A 311 27.59 11.13 -25.28
C ARG A 311 26.76 9.85 -25.21
N GLY A 312 26.20 9.50 -24.05
CA GLY A 312 25.39 8.32 -23.85
C GLY A 312 24.05 8.41 -24.57
N ASP A 313 23.49 7.25 -24.89
CA ASP A 313 22.13 7.14 -25.46
C ASP A 313 21.06 7.50 -24.43
N TYR A 314 21.40 7.33 -23.15
CA TYR A 314 20.57 7.70 -22.00
C TYR A 314 21.36 8.56 -21.02
N LEU A 315 20.62 9.46 -20.38
CA LEU A 315 21.06 10.36 -19.34
C LEU A 315 20.53 9.88 -18.00
N ALA A 316 21.31 10.01 -16.93
CA ALA A 316 20.85 9.86 -15.56
C ALA A 316 21.11 11.16 -14.79
N LEU A 317 20.16 11.59 -13.97
CA LEU A 317 20.34 12.76 -13.11
C LEU A 317 20.96 12.34 -11.75
N LEU A 318 21.78 13.21 -11.19
CA LEU A 318 22.40 13.03 -9.87
C LEU A 318 22.70 14.39 -9.24
N ASP A 319 22.19 14.62 -8.03
CA ASP A 319 22.54 15.80 -7.26
C ASP A 319 23.89 15.60 -6.55
N HIS A 320 24.69 16.67 -6.49
CA HIS A 320 26.09 16.63 -6.10
C HIS A 320 26.37 16.23 -4.63
N ASP A 321 25.33 16.19 -3.80
CA ASP A 321 25.39 15.81 -2.38
C ASP A 321 24.68 14.49 -2.09
N ASP A 322 24.08 13.84 -3.07
CA ASP A 322 23.36 12.58 -2.91
C ASP A 322 24.19 11.36 -3.32
N GLU A 323 23.67 10.16 -3.05
CA GLU A 323 24.37 8.91 -3.33
C GLU A 323 23.51 7.97 -4.19
N LEU A 324 24.14 7.31 -5.17
CA LEU A 324 23.52 6.23 -5.92
C LEU A 324 23.71 4.89 -5.21
N HIS A 325 22.70 4.03 -5.26
CA HIS A 325 22.87 2.64 -4.85
C HIS A 325 23.90 1.94 -5.77
N PRO A 326 24.78 1.04 -5.29
CA PRO A 326 25.81 0.38 -6.12
C PRO A 326 25.27 -0.43 -7.32
N LEU A 327 23.97 -0.78 -7.28
CA LEU A 327 23.26 -1.47 -8.36
C LEU A 327 22.35 -0.55 -9.20
N ALA A 328 22.44 0.78 -9.04
CA ALA A 328 21.55 1.73 -9.71
C ALA A 328 21.65 1.62 -11.23
N LEU A 329 22.84 1.84 -11.80
CA LEU A 329 23.03 1.83 -13.24
C LEU A 329 22.82 0.43 -13.86
N SER A 330 23.23 -0.63 -13.17
CA SER A 330 23.01 -2.01 -13.66
C SER A 330 21.53 -2.38 -13.66
N SER A 331 20.76 -1.90 -12.68
CA SER A 331 19.30 -2.07 -12.66
C SER A 331 18.62 -1.29 -13.79
N VAL A 332 19.04 -0.05 -14.04
CA VAL A 332 18.56 0.78 -15.16
C VAL A 332 18.81 0.10 -16.50
N VAL A 333 20.06 -0.32 -16.76
CA VAL A 333 20.42 -0.97 -18.03
C VAL A 333 19.66 -2.28 -18.21
N ARG A 334 19.52 -3.09 -17.16
CA ARG A 334 18.70 -4.31 -17.21
C ARG A 334 17.25 -4.00 -17.58
N ALA A 335 16.66 -2.99 -16.94
CA ALA A 335 15.27 -2.62 -17.21
C ALA A 335 15.07 -2.12 -18.65
N LEU A 336 16.00 -1.31 -19.17
CA LEU A 336 15.99 -0.84 -20.56
C LEU A 336 16.23 -1.98 -21.57
N GLN A 337 17.07 -2.97 -21.25
CA GLN A 337 17.26 -4.16 -22.08
C GLN A 337 16.01 -5.04 -22.13
N GLN A 338 15.32 -5.18 -20.99
CA GLN A 338 14.05 -5.91 -20.91
C GLN A 338 12.90 -5.13 -21.57
N ASN A 339 13.00 -3.81 -21.63
CA ASN A 339 11.99 -2.93 -22.20
C ASN A 339 12.64 -1.90 -23.16
N PRO A 340 13.09 -2.30 -24.36
CA PRO A 340 13.85 -1.41 -25.27
C PRO A 340 13.07 -0.19 -25.78
N HIS A 341 11.75 -0.15 -25.58
CA HIS A 341 10.86 0.93 -25.97
C HIS A 341 10.75 2.04 -24.91
N TRP A 342 11.26 1.81 -23.70
CA TRP A 342 11.27 2.80 -22.64
C TRP A 342 12.21 3.96 -22.99
N GLN A 343 11.71 5.19 -22.84
CA GLN A 343 12.50 6.41 -23.06
C GLN A 343 12.62 7.27 -21.80
N MET A 344 11.83 6.98 -20.78
CA MET A 344 11.89 7.59 -19.46
C MET A 344 11.83 6.48 -18.41
N VAL A 345 12.71 6.53 -17.41
CA VAL A 345 12.76 5.56 -16.33
C VAL A 345 12.99 6.29 -15.00
N TYR A 346 12.28 5.86 -13.96
CA TYR A 346 12.47 6.33 -12.59
C TYR A 346 12.51 5.14 -11.62
N SER A 347 13.02 5.37 -10.42
CA SER A 347 13.11 4.36 -9.37
C SER A 347 12.48 4.82 -8.05
N ASP A 348 12.31 3.87 -7.13
CA ASP A 348 12.10 4.23 -5.73
C ASP A 348 13.36 4.92 -5.16
N GLU A 349 13.15 5.65 -4.06
CA GLU A 349 14.21 6.40 -3.37
C GLU A 349 13.95 6.38 -1.86
N ASP A 350 14.98 6.71 -1.09
CA ASP A 350 14.86 6.97 0.34
C ASP A 350 15.75 8.12 0.77
N LYS A 351 15.76 8.43 2.06
CA LYS A 351 16.60 9.47 2.63
C LYS A 351 17.80 8.86 3.33
N ILE A 352 18.93 9.56 3.26
CA ILE A 352 20.15 9.23 3.98
C ILE A 352 20.55 10.38 4.91
N ASP A 353 20.85 10.06 6.18
CA ASP A 353 21.30 11.04 7.16
C ASP A 353 22.82 11.28 7.11
N GLU A 354 23.32 12.13 8.02
CA GLU A 354 24.73 12.52 8.07
C GLU A 354 25.67 11.38 8.50
N GLU A 355 25.11 10.35 9.13
CA GLU A 355 25.79 9.12 9.57
C GLU A 355 25.70 8.00 8.53
N GLY A 356 25.03 8.23 7.39
CA GLY A 356 24.86 7.23 6.34
C GLY A 356 23.71 6.25 6.61
N ARG A 357 22.82 6.53 7.57
CA ARG A 357 21.66 5.68 7.84
C ARG A 357 20.52 6.04 6.91
N ARG A 358 19.95 5.02 6.28
CA ARG A 358 18.84 5.14 5.33
C ARG A 358 17.48 5.02 6.02
N TYR A 359 16.51 5.87 5.64
CA TYR A 359 15.18 5.95 6.25
C TYR A 359 14.13 6.60 5.33
N ASP A 360 12.85 6.50 5.71
CA ASP A 360 11.71 7.15 5.03
C ASP A 360 11.62 6.83 3.51
N PRO A 361 11.53 5.53 3.13
CA PRO A 361 11.46 5.15 1.72
C PRO A 361 10.17 5.61 1.06
N TYR A 362 10.31 6.15 -0.16
CA TYR A 362 9.20 6.39 -1.05
C TYR A 362 9.07 5.25 -2.06
N PHE A 363 8.16 4.32 -1.74
CA PHE A 363 7.73 3.25 -2.64
C PHE A 363 6.66 3.76 -3.62
N LYS A 364 7.10 4.12 -4.81
CA LYS A 364 6.31 4.75 -5.86
C LYS A 364 5.44 3.72 -6.58
N PRO A 365 4.27 4.13 -7.10
CA PRO A 365 3.54 3.31 -8.06
C PRO A 365 4.26 3.32 -9.42
N ASP A 366 3.82 2.44 -10.32
CA ASP A 366 4.07 2.61 -11.75
C ASP A 366 3.42 3.90 -12.27
N TRP A 367 3.69 4.24 -13.54
CA TRP A 367 3.34 5.54 -14.12
C TRP A 367 1.90 5.97 -13.80
N ASN A 368 1.79 7.08 -13.06
CA ASN A 368 0.53 7.63 -12.57
C ASN A 368 0.50 9.13 -12.87
N LEU A 369 -0.05 9.49 -14.03
CA LEU A 369 -0.12 10.88 -14.48
C LEU A 369 -0.88 11.77 -13.50
N GLU A 370 -1.96 11.27 -12.89
CA GLU A 370 -2.73 12.03 -11.90
C GLU A 370 -1.87 12.38 -10.68
N LEU A 371 -1.06 11.41 -10.20
CA LEU A 371 -0.14 11.65 -9.09
C LEU A 371 0.99 12.60 -9.52
N MET A 372 1.48 12.49 -10.75
CA MET A 372 2.50 13.39 -11.33
C MET A 372 2.02 14.83 -11.48
N HIS A 373 0.71 15.06 -11.58
CA HIS A 373 0.11 16.39 -11.51
C HIS A 373 0.00 16.90 -10.07
N GLY A 374 0.07 16.02 -9.07
CA GLY A 374 0.07 16.39 -7.66
C GLY A 374 1.45 16.64 -7.08
N GLN A 375 2.45 15.88 -7.54
CA GLN A 375 3.83 15.94 -7.07
C GLN A 375 4.82 15.35 -8.10
N ASN A 376 6.11 15.66 -7.95
CA ASN A 376 7.15 15.03 -8.76
C ASN A 376 7.46 13.60 -8.27
N CYS A 377 7.14 12.57 -9.07
CA CYS A 377 7.53 11.18 -8.79
C CYS A 377 8.79 10.73 -9.55
N PHE A 378 9.34 11.56 -10.44
CA PHE A 378 10.55 11.23 -11.22
C PHE A 378 11.85 11.65 -10.53
N SER A 379 11.74 12.38 -9.42
CA SER A 379 12.79 13.08 -8.70
C SER A 379 14.15 12.37 -8.67
N HIS A 380 15.19 13.20 -8.70
CA HIS A 380 16.61 12.90 -8.53
C HIS A 380 17.24 11.83 -9.46
N LEU A 381 16.83 10.55 -9.45
CA LEU A 381 17.31 9.52 -10.40
C LEU A 381 16.37 9.37 -11.60
N GLY A 382 16.08 10.48 -12.26
CA GLY A 382 15.40 10.44 -13.55
C GLY A 382 16.37 9.97 -14.64
N VAL A 383 15.99 8.93 -15.38
CA VAL A 383 16.73 8.44 -16.54
C VAL A 383 15.93 8.69 -17.81
N TYR A 384 16.57 9.28 -18.82
CA TYR A 384 15.90 9.72 -20.03
C TYR A 384 16.71 9.34 -21.26
N SER A 385 16.06 9.04 -22.38
CA SER A 385 16.76 9.03 -23.67
C SER A 385 17.36 10.41 -23.91
N THR A 386 18.65 10.46 -24.26
CA THR A 386 19.35 11.71 -24.57
C THR A 386 18.68 12.44 -25.74
N SER A 387 18.19 11.69 -26.72
CA SER A 387 17.49 12.25 -27.89
C SER A 387 16.20 12.96 -27.50
N LEU A 388 15.43 12.40 -26.55
CA LEU A 388 14.19 12.98 -26.04
C LEU A 388 14.46 14.30 -25.30
N VAL A 389 15.43 14.31 -24.39
CA VAL A 389 15.79 15.52 -23.62
C VAL A 389 16.24 16.65 -24.54
N ARG A 390 17.06 16.33 -25.55
CA ARG A 390 17.47 17.31 -26.58
C ARG A 390 16.29 17.80 -27.41
N ALA A 391 15.35 16.91 -27.77
CA ALA A 391 14.17 17.28 -28.55
C ALA A 391 13.20 18.23 -27.80
N VAL A 392 13.16 18.17 -26.47
CA VAL A 392 12.36 19.10 -25.65
C VAL A 392 13.14 20.34 -25.20
N GLY A 393 14.39 20.49 -25.63
CA GLY A 393 15.23 21.67 -25.37
C GLY A 393 15.96 21.69 -24.02
N GLY A 394 16.18 20.53 -23.40
CA GLY A 394 16.94 20.44 -22.13
C GLY A 394 16.20 21.03 -20.93
N PHE A 395 16.95 21.55 -19.96
CA PHE A 395 16.46 22.15 -18.72
C PHE A 395 16.14 23.64 -18.94
N ARG A 396 14.97 24.10 -18.52
CA ARG A 396 14.59 25.51 -18.68
C ARG A 396 15.08 26.35 -17.51
N GLU A 397 15.83 27.40 -17.79
CA GLU A 397 16.14 28.43 -16.79
C GLU A 397 14.86 29.09 -16.26
N GLY A 398 14.88 29.47 -14.99
CA GLY A 398 13.72 30.02 -14.27
C GLY A 398 12.81 28.95 -13.64
N PHE A 399 13.22 27.68 -13.65
CA PHE A 399 12.54 26.55 -12.98
C PHE A 399 13.41 25.94 -11.88
N GLU A 400 14.42 26.65 -11.41
CA GLU A 400 15.34 26.19 -10.38
C GLU A 400 14.55 25.71 -9.14
N GLY A 401 14.91 24.53 -8.62
CA GLY A 401 14.20 23.85 -7.55
C GLY A 401 13.04 22.94 -8.01
N SER A 402 12.65 22.98 -9.29
CA SER A 402 11.68 22.07 -9.90
C SER A 402 11.98 21.79 -11.39
N GLN A 403 13.23 21.99 -11.80
CA GLN A 403 13.69 21.85 -13.19
C GLN A 403 13.56 20.41 -13.70
N ASP A 404 13.68 19.44 -12.79
CA ASP A 404 13.49 18.02 -13.03
C ASP A 404 12.02 17.66 -13.26
N TRP A 405 11.10 18.24 -12.48
CA TRP A 405 9.66 18.07 -12.68
C TRP A 405 9.22 18.71 -14.00
N ASP A 406 9.70 19.92 -14.31
CA ASP A 406 9.46 20.58 -15.59
C ASP A 406 9.92 19.72 -16.77
N LEU A 407 11.13 19.16 -16.69
CA LEU A 407 11.65 18.27 -17.71
C LEU A 407 10.81 17.00 -17.84
N ALA A 408 10.49 16.34 -16.73
CA ALA A 408 9.69 15.11 -16.73
C ALA A 408 8.32 15.32 -17.38
N LEU A 409 7.63 16.43 -17.08
CA LEU A 409 6.36 16.77 -17.68
C LEU A 409 6.50 16.97 -19.20
N ARG A 410 7.47 17.80 -19.66
CA ARG A 410 7.71 18.04 -21.09
C ARG A 410 8.10 16.78 -21.86
N CYS A 411 8.92 15.91 -21.27
CA CYS A 411 9.28 14.64 -21.87
C CYS A 411 8.07 13.70 -21.96
N SER A 412 7.25 13.62 -20.90
CA SER A 412 6.05 12.77 -20.88
C SER A 412 5.01 13.18 -21.94
N GLU A 413 4.94 14.46 -22.30
CA GLU A 413 4.07 14.97 -23.38
C GLU A 413 4.40 14.38 -24.76
N ARG A 414 5.60 13.81 -24.94
CA ARG A 414 6.10 13.24 -26.21
C ARG A 414 6.02 11.71 -26.24
N LEU A 415 5.54 11.08 -25.18
CA LEU A 415 5.60 9.63 -25.00
C LEU A 415 4.21 9.04 -24.79
N ASP A 416 4.02 7.82 -25.30
CA ASP A 416 2.93 6.98 -24.84
C ASP A 416 3.24 6.47 -23.40
N PRO A 417 2.22 6.25 -22.54
CA PRO A 417 2.42 5.77 -21.19
C PRO A 417 3.28 4.50 -21.07
N GLY A 418 3.23 3.60 -22.07
CA GLY A 418 4.03 2.38 -22.10
C GLY A 418 5.54 2.60 -22.29
N GLN A 419 5.96 3.80 -22.69
CA GLN A 419 7.37 4.17 -22.85
C GLN A 419 8.00 4.76 -21.58
N ILE A 420 7.23 4.80 -20.49
CA ILE A 420 7.65 5.32 -19.19
C ILE A 420 7.71 4.16 -18.19
N GLY A 421 8.93 3.85 -17.73
CA GLY A 421 9.21 2.71 -16.89
C GLY A 421 9.46 3.06 -15.43
N HIS A 422 9.04 2.17 -14.55
CA HIS A 422 9.34 2.24 -13.11
C HIS A 422 10.18 1.03 -12.71
N ILE A 423 11.26 1.28 -11.96
CA ILE A 423 12.05 0.24 -11.30
C ILE A 423 11.71 0.28 -9.81
N PRO A 424 10.96 -0.71 -9.26
CA PRO A 424 10.52 -0.72 -7.86
C PRO A 424 11.65 -1.11 -6.90
N LYS A 425 12.79 -0.43 -7.02
CA LYS A 425 13.97 -0.60 -6.17
C LYS A 425 14.43 0.76 -5.70
N VAL A 426 14.89 0.83 -4.46
CA VAL A 426 15.46 2.04 -3.90
C VAL A 426 16.87 2.21 -4.45
N LEU A 427 17.01 2.98 -5.53
CA LEU A 427 18.28 3.14 -6.26
C LEU A 427 18.95 4.51 -6.03
N TYR A 428 18.26 5.39 -5.32
CA TYR A 428 18.73 6.74 -5.01
C TYR A 428 18.57 7.06 -3.53
N HIS A 429 19.56 7.72 -2.95
CA HIS A 429 19.62 8.08 -1.53
C HIS A 429 19.72 9.60 -1.38
N TRP A 430 18.58 10.23 -1.11
CA TRP A 430 18.47 11.68 -0.99
C TRP A 430 18.97 12.15 0.38
N ARG A 431 19.99 13.01 0.38
CA ARG A 431 20.64 13.47 1.60
C ARG A 431 19.76 14.49 2.33
N ALA A 432 19.43 14.14 3.56
CA ALA A 432 18.66 15.00 4.45
C ALA A 432 19.59 15.78 5.41
N ILE A 433 20.08 16.95 4.98
CA ILE A 433 20.95 17.85 5.78
C ILE A 433 20.37 19.26 5.92
N ALA A 434 20.86 20.05 6.90
CA ALA A 434 20.49 21.44 7.04
C ALA A 434 20.87 22.24 5.78
N GLY A 435 19.91 22.92 5.16
CA GLY A 435 20.10 23.58 3.86
C GLY A 435 19.87 22.70 2.63
N SER A 436 19.40 21.45 2.80
CA SER A 436 18.79 20.66 1.71
C SER A 436 17.28 20.90 1.69
N THR A 437 16.65 20.82 0.52
CA THR A 437 15.19 20.84 0.35
C THR A 437 14.51 19.70 1.12
N ALA A 438 15.24 18.63 1.45
CA ALA A 438 14.79 17.54 2.32
C ALA A 438 14.47 17.99 3.76
N LYS A 439 15.09 19.08 4.25
CA LYS A 439 14.91 19.59 5.64
C LYS A 439 14.54 21.08 5.73
N GLY A 440 14.92 21.92 4.76
CA GLY A 440 14.83 23.39 4.87
C GLY A 440 13.47 23.98 4.48
N VAL A 441 12.93 24.90 5.29
CA VAL A 441 11.67 25.62 5.03
C VAL A 441 11.87 26.80 4.06
N GLU A 442 13.01 27.48 4.08
CA GLU A 442 13.28 28.64 3.22
C GLU A 442 13.49 28.27 1.74
N GLN A 443 14.15 27.14 1.46
CA GLN A 443 14.32 26.64 0.09
C GLN A 443 13.03 26.13 -0.55
N LYS A 444 11.97 25.88 0.25
CA LYS A 444 10.65 25.49 -0.27
C LYS A 444 9.94 26.63 -0.98
N GLY A 445 10.31 27.90 -0.71
CA GLY A 445 9.65 29.09 -1.25
C GLY A 445 9.76 29.26 -2.77
N TYR A 446 10.96 29.24 -3.35
CA TYR A 446 11.07 29.42 -4.81
C TYR A 446 10.75 28.12 -5.57
N ALA A 447 11.13 26.96 -5.01
CA ALA A 447 10.90 25.66 -5.61
C ALA A 447 9.40 25.37 -5.79
N HIS A 448 8.54 25.69 -4.83
CA HIS A 448 7.10 25.48 -5.01
C HIS A 448 6.50 26.39 -6.11
N HIS A 449 6.94 27.65 -6.22
CA HIS A 449 6.51 28.52 -7.32
C HIS A 449 6.96 28.01 -8.69
N ALA A 450 8.18 27.48 -8.78
CA ALA A 450 8.68 26.83 -9.99
C ALA A 450 7.85 25.60 -10.36
N GLY A 451 7.54 24.73 -9.40
CA GLY A 451 6.68 23.55 -9.59
C GLY A 451 5.26 23.91 -10.05
N LEU A 452 4.64 24.93 -9.42
CA LEU A 452 3.33 25.45 -9.82
C LEU A 452 3.35 25.91 -11.29
N ARG A 453 4.37 26.69 -11.67
CA ARG A 453 4.55 27.15 -13.05
C ARG A 453 4.79 26.00 -14.02
N ALA A 454 5.58 25.00 -13.64
CA ALA A 454 5.89 23.84 -14.49
C ALA A 454 4.59 23.09 -14.85
N LEU A 455 3.74 22.87 -13.86
CA LEU A 455 2.45 22.23 -14.03
C LEU A 455 1.45 23.09 -14.83
N GLN A 456 1.37 24.40 -14.56
CA GLN A 456 0.54 25.32 -15.34
C GLN A 456 0.98 25.37 -16.82
N ASP A 457 2.28 25.42 -17.08
CA ASP A 457 2.83 25.41 -18.43
C ASP A 457 2.55 24.07 -19.14
N HIS A 458 2.67 22.93 -18.43
CA HIS A 458 2.32 21.60 -18.93
C HIS A 458 0.85 21.53 -19.36
N LEU A 459 -0.06 21.92 -18.48
CA LEU A 459 -1.49 21.94 -18.76
C LEU A 459 -1.83 22.88 -19.93
N ARG A 460 -1.17 24.04 -20.03
CA ARG A 460 -1.32 24.95 -21.16
C ARG A 460 -0.87 24.32 -22.48
N ARG A 461 0.25 23.59 -22.51
CA ARG A 461 0.73 22.88 -23.71
C ARG A 461 -0.20 21.75 -24.14
N LEU A 462 -0.84 21.07 -23.19
CA LEU A 462 -1.87 20.08 -23.46
C LEU A 462 -3.22 20.69 -23.89
N GLY A 463 -3.35 22.02 -23.90
CA GLY A 463 -4.57 22.71 -24.31
C GLY A 463 -5.74 22.53 -23.32
N THR A 464 -5.45 22.21 -22.06
CA THR A 464 -6.49 22.06 -21.02
C THR A 464 -6.70 23.37 -20.27
N ALA A 465 -7.96 23.69 -20.00
CA ALA A 465 -8.37 24.84 -19.19
C ALA A 465 -8.44 24.50 -17.69
N ALA A 466 -7.69 23.49 -17.24
CA ALA A 466 -7.62 23.12 -15.83
C ALA A 466 -6.86 24.14 -15.00
N GLU A 467 -7.30 24.34 -13.77
CA GLU A 467 -6.68 25.24 -12.81
C GLU A 467 -5.78 24.47 -11.85
N VAL A 468 -4.61 25.03 -11.57
CA VAL A 468 -3.66 24.47 -10.59
C VAL A 468 -3.72 25.29 -9.32
N MET A 469 -3.97 24.61 -8.20
CA MET A 469 -4.00 25.21 -6.87
C MET A 469 -3.02 24.49 -5.96
N GLU A 470 -2.43 25.22 -5.02
CA GLU A 470 -1.68 24.60 -3.93
C GLU A 470 -2.64 23.98 -2.91
N ILE A 471 -2.24 22.86 -2.32
CA ILE A 471 -3.02 22.21 -1.27
C ILE A 471 -2.67 22.86 0.07
N GLU A 472 -3.70 23.39 0.75
CA GLU A 472 -3.54 24.07 2.02
C GLU A 472 -2.77 23.22 3.05
N GLY A 473 -1.71 23.83 3.59
CA GLY A 473 -0.84 23.21 4.59
C GLY A 473 0.19 22.22 4.05
N LEU A 474 0.27 22.01 2.72
CA LEU A 474 1.17 21.05 2.08
C LEU A 474 1.98 21.71 0.96
N LEU A 475 3.05 22.41 1.34
CA LEU A 475 3.95 23.09 0.40
C LEU A 475 4.50 22.14 -0.66
N GLY A 476 4.39 22.54 -1.93
CA GLY A 476 4.89 21.78 -3.08
C GLY A 476 3.98 20.63 -3.55
N LEU A 477 2.77 20.51 -2.98
CA LEU A 477 1.73 19.58 -3.44
C LEU A 477 0.58 20.36 -4.09
N PHE A 478 0.15 19.93 -5.27
CA PHE A 478 -0.85 20.65 -6.06
C PHE A 478 -2.12 19.85 -6.30
N ARG A 479 -3.22 20.57 -6.47
CA ARG A 479 -4.50 20.09 -7.00
C ARG A 479 -4.68 20.63 -8.40
N VAL A 480 -5.01 19.74 -9.33
CA VAL A 480 -5.51 20.12 -10.66
C VAL A 480 -7.01 20.00 -10.67
N ARG A 481 -7.71 21.13 -10.81
CA ARG A 481 -9.17 21.18 -10.96
C ARG A 481 -9.54 21.28 -12.42
N HIS A 482 -10.19 20.26 -12.94
CA HIS A 482 -10.70 20.26 -14.31
C HIS A 482 -12.00 21.07 -14.43
N PRO A 483 -12.19 21.81 -15.52
CA PRO A 483 -13.37 22.63 -15.70
C PRO A 483 -14.60 21.76 -15.98
N VAL A 484 -15.76 22.22 -15.49
CA VAL A 484 -17.08 21.74 -15.92
C VAL A 484 -17.63 22.79 -16.88
N PRO A 485 -18.18 22.40 -18.05
CA PRO A 485 -18.76 23.37 -18.99
C PRO A 485 -19.99 24.07 -18.39
N ASP A 486 -20.25 25.31 -18.83
CA ASP A 486 -21.41 26.11 -18.38
C ASP A 486 -22.73 25.39 -18.67
N ASP A 487 -22.85 24.77 -19.85
CA ASP A 487 -23.90 23.79 -20.16
C ASP A 487 -23.55 22.45 -19.49
N GLN A 488 -23.73 22.42 -18.18
CA GLN A 488 -23.40 21.27 -17.34
C GLN A 488 -24.11 20.01 -17.85
N PRO A 489 -23.39 18.92 -18.16
CA PRO A 489 -24.04 17.67 -18.56
C PRO A 489 -24.89 17.13 -17.42
N MET A 490 -26.06 16.58 -17.75
CA MET A 490 -26.92 16.00 -16.72
C MET A 490 -26.25 14.79 -16.06
N VAL A 491 -26.27 14.75 -14.73
CA VAL A 491 -25.87 13.60 -13.92
C VAL A 491 -27.13 12.91 -13.37
N SER A 492 -27.26 11.60 -13.59
CA SER A 492 -28.27 10.79 -12.89
C SER A 492 -27.63 10.12 -11.68
N ILE A 493 -28.06 10.51 -10.48
CA ILE A 493 -27.62 9.94 -9.20
C ILE A 493 -28.53 8.77 -8.87
N VAL A 494 -28.02 7.54 -9.00
CA VAL A 494 -28.77 6.30 -8.78
C VAL A 494 -28.56 5.84 -7.34
N ILE A 495 -29.66 5.70 -6.59
CA ILE A 495 -29.65 5.36 -5.16
C ILE A 495 -30.53 4.13 -4.90
N PRO A 496 -29.96 2.91 -4.90
CA PRO A 496 -30.65 1.72 -4.45
C PRO A 496 -31.02 1.80 -2.96
N THR A 497 -32.25 1.43 -2.61
CA THR A 497 -32.70 1.48 -1.22
C THR A 497 -33.69 0.37 -0.89
N ARG A 498 -33.74 0.01 0.40
CA ARG A 498 -34.76 -0.86 0.99
C ARG A 498 -34.89 -0.51 2.47
N ASP A 499 -36.07 -0.04 2.85
CA ASP A 499 -36.39 0.35 4.22
C ASP A 499 -35.41 1.40 4.80
N LYS A 500 -35.44 1.62 6.13
CA LYS A 500 -34.49 2.52 6.83
C LYS A 500 -34.53 3.95 6.31
N MET A 501 -35.75 4.49 6.26
CA MET A 501 -36.07 5.87 5.88
C MET A 501 -35.03 6.90 6.33
N GLU A 502 -34.57 6.84 7.59
CA GLU A 502 -33.62 7.80 8.15
C GLU A 502 -32.27 7.90 7.42
N LEU A 503 -31.78 6.78 6.87
CA LEU A 503 -30.54 6.78 6.08
C LEU A 503 -30.77 7.43 4.73
N LEU A 504 -31.81 6.98 4.02
CA LEU A 504 -32.17 7.51 2.70
C LEU A 504 -32.48 9.01 2.81
N ARG A 505 -33.18 9.42 3.86
CA ARG A 505 -33.51 10.81 4.13
C ARG A 505 -32.29 11.67 4.27
N ARG A 506 -31.34 11.25 5.10
CA ARG A 506 -30.07 11.95 5.25
C ARG A 506 -29.32 12.08 3.92
N CYS A 507 -29.32 11.02 3.12
CA CYS A 507 -28.67 11.01 1.81
C CYS A 507 -29.32 12.02 0.86
N VAL A 508 -30.62 11.87 0.59
CA VAL A 508 -31.37 12.71 -0.36
C VAL A 508 -31.40 14.16 0.09
N ASP A 509 -31.68 14.43 1.37
CA ASP A 509 -31.74 15.80 1.90
C ASP A 509 -30.36 16.46 1.79
N SER A 510 -29.26 15.76 2.14
CA SER A 510 -27.91 16.32 2.00
C SER A 510 -27.53 16.64 0.56
N ILE A 511 -27.98 15.84 -0.42
CA ILE A 511 -27.75 16.10 -1.84
C ILE A 511 -28.51 17.35 -2.27
N LEU A 512 -29.81 17.44 -1.95
CA LEU A 512 -30.67 18.55 -2.34
C LEU A 512 -30.23 19.87 -1.70
N GLU A 513 -29.81 19.84 -0.44
CA GLU A 513 -29.45 21.04 0.33
C GLU A 513 -28.03 21.53 0.05
N ARG A 514 -27.06 20.63 -0.15
CA ARG A 514 -25.63 21.00 -0.18
C ARG A 514 -25.02 20.99 -1.57
N THR A 515 -25.53 20.21 -2.53
CA THR A 515 -24.88 20.05 -3.84
C THR A 515 -24.95 21.35 -4.65
N THR A 516 -23.80 21.87 -5.08
CA THR A 516 -23.75 23.09 -5.88
C THR A 516 -24.00 22.85 -7.38
N TYR A 517 -23.71 21.65 -7.88
CA TYR A 517 -23.92 21.25 -9.27
C TYR A 517 -25.40 21.40 -9.65
N LYS A 518 -25.70 21.95 -10.82
CA LYS A 518 -27.07 22.38 -11.16
C LYS A 518 -27.84 21.37 -11.99
N ASN A 519 -27.17 20.61 -12.85
CA ASN A 519 -27.85 19.72 -13.77
C ASN A 519 -27.82 18.25 -13.30
N TYR A 520 -28.60 17.91 -12.29
CA TYR A 520 -28.73 16.53 -11.85
C TYR A 520 -30.19 16.11 -11.60
N GLU A 521 -30.42 14.80 -11.70
CA GLU A 521 -31.61 14.10 -11.20
C GLU A 521 -31.18 13.06 -10.16
N ILE A 522 -32.09 12.72 -9.24
CA ILE A 522 -31.93 11.65 -8.26
C ILE A 522 -32.92 10.54 -8.64
N VAL A 523 -32.40 9.35 -8.90
CA VAL A 523 -33.17 8.15 -9.23
C VAL A 523 -33.06 7.18 -8.06
N VAL A 524 -34.06 7.21 -7.17
CA VAL A 524 -34.14 6.29 -6.05
C VAL A 524 -34.76 4.98 -6.53
N VAL A 525 -34.10 3.86 -6.27
CA VAL A 525 -34.55 2.53 -6.70
C VAL A 525 -35.00 1.74 -5.48
N ASP A 526 -36.32 1.66 -5.29
CA ASP A 526 -36.95 0.93 -4.19
C ASP A 526 -36.92 -0.57 -4.47
N ASN A 527 -36.12 -1.30 -3.70
CA ASN A 527 -36.03 -2.75 -3.76
C ASN A 527 -36.88 -3.40 -2.65
N GLN A 528 -38.20 -3.34 -2.82
CA GLN A 528 -39.18 -4.00 -1.96
C GLN A 528 -39.18 -3.48 -0.51
N SER A 529 -39.15 -2.15 -0.32
CA SER A 529 -39.42 -1.55 1.00
C SER A 529 -40.80 -1.97 1.52
N SER A 530 -40.87 -2.19 2.83
CA SER A 530 -42.06 -2.71 3.52
C SER A 530 -42.44 -1.89 4.75
N GLU A 531 -41.52 -1.09 5.29
CA GLU A 531 -41.80 -0.18 6.41
C GLU A 531 -42.67 1.00 5.95
N ASP A 532 -43.80 1.24 6.64
CA ASP A 532 -44.73 2.34 6.33
C ASP A 532 -44.01 3.69 6.25
N ALA A 533 -43.09 3.96 7.19
CA ALA A 533 -42.30 5.19 7.21
C ALA A 533 -41.41 5.36 5.96
N SER A 534 -40.87 4.26 5.43
CA SER A 534 -40.05 4.29 4.21
C SER A 534 -40.93 4.52 2.98
N LEU A 535 -42.09 3.88 2.89
CA LEU A 535 -43.05 4.09 1.81
C LEU A 535 -43.65 5.51 1.82
N ASP A 536 -43.95 6.06 3.00
CA ASP A 536 -44.39 7.44 3.18
C ASP A 536 -43.32 8.43 2.72
N TYR A 537 -42.07 8.20 3.11
CA TYR A 537 -40.97 9.07 2.69
C TYR A 537 -40.73 9.01 1.18
N LEU A 538 -40.73 7.83 0.57
CA LEU A 538 -40.63 7.67 -0.89
C LEU A 538 -41.73 8.44 -1.63
N ARG A 539 -42.97 8.42 -1.12
CA ARG A 539 -44.07 9.25 -1.65
C ARG A 539 -43.75 10.73 -1.52
N SER A 540 -43.33 11.19 -0.34
CA SER A 540 -43.03 12.61 -0.11
C SER A 540 -41.90 13.15 -1.01
N ILE A 541 -40.82 12.40 -1.20
CA ILE A 541 -39.70 12.87 -2.01
C ILE A 541 -39.98 12.83 -3.50
N SER A 542 -40.95 12.02 -3.94
CA SER A 542 -41.38 11.99 -5.34
C SER A 542 -42.04 13.30 -5.81
N GLU A 543 -42.40 14.19 -4.88
CA GLU A 543 -42.91 15.53 -5.17
C GLU A 543 -41.79 16.51 -5.60
N TYR A 544 -40.52 16.22 -5.26
CA TYR A 544 -39.41 17.04 -5.72
C TYR A 544 -39.20 16.83 -7.23
N PRO A 545 -39.18 17.90 -8.06
CA PRO A 545 -39.08 17.77 -9.52
C PRO A 545 -37.83 17.03 -10.02
N ARG A 546 -36.78 16.96 -9.21
CA ARG A 546 -35.51 16.31 -9.53
C ARG A 546 -35.43 14.86 -9.04
N VAL A 547 -36.42 14.37 -8.30
CA VAL A 547 -36.41 13.03 -7.70
C VAL A 547 -37.40 12.13 -8.44
N ARG A 548 -36.93 10.93 -8.80
CA ARG A 548 -37.75 9.89 -9.43
C ARG A 548 -37.59 8.60 -8.65
N ILE A 549 -38.71 7.91 -8.44
CA ILE A 549 -38.73 6.61 -7.77
C ILE A 549 -38.95 5.52 -8.82
N LEU A 550 -38.04 4.55 -8.87
CA LEU A 550 -38.18 3.32 -9.65
C LEU A 550 -38.42 2.15 -8.70
N LYS A 551 -39.37 1.28 -9.04
CA LYS A 551 -39.58 0.03 -8.31
C LYS A 551 -38.70 -1.07 -8.90
N HIS A 552 -38.10 -1.87 -8.04
CA HIS A 552 -37.34 -3.07 -8.41
C HIS A 552 -37.82 -4.27 -7.60
N ASP A 553 -38.82 -4.96 -8.13
CA ASP A 553 -39.52 -6.07 -7.46
C ASP A 553 -38.82 -7.43 -7.68
N HIS A 554 -37.51 -7.48 -7.44
CA HIS A 554 -36.69 -8.70 -7.53
C HIS A 554 -35.83 -8.91 -6.27
N PRO A 555 -35.29 -10.13 -6.04
CA PRO A 555 -34.32 -10.35 -4.98
C PRO A 555 -33.12 -9.39 -5.07
N PHE A 556 -32.59 -8.99 -3.92
CA PHE A 556 -31.51 -8.01 -3.85
C PHE A 556 -30.27 -8.49 -4.62
N ASN A 557 -29.85 -7.68 -5.59
CA ASN A 557 -28.59 -7.83 -6.30
C ASN A 557 -28.16 -6.41 -6.70
N TYR A 558 -27.13 -5.88 -6.03
CA TYR A 558 -26.72 -4.49 -6.19
C TYR A 558 -26.37 -4.16 -7.64
N SER A 559 -25.64 -5.06 -8.32
CA SER A 559 -25.26 -4.91 -9.72
C SER A 559 -26.48 -4.80 -10.63
N ARG A 560 -27.44 -5.71 -10.49
CA ARG A 560 -28.67 -5.73 -11.29
C ARG A 560 -29.54 -4.50 -11.06
N ILE A 561 -29.72 -4.10 -9.79
CA ILE A 561 -30.53 -2.93 -9.44
C ILE A 561 -29.97 -1.69 -10.15
N ASN A 562 -28.66 -1.48 -10.08
CA ASN A 562 -28.00 -0.35 -10.75
C ASN A 562 -28.08 -0.48 -12.27
N ASN A 563 -27.80 -1.66 -12.84
CA ASN A 563 -27.87 -1.89 -14.29
C ASN A 563 -29.26 -1.57 -14.86
N GLU A 564 -30.33 -2.02 -14.21
CA GLU A 564 -31.70 -1.72 -14.63
C GLU A 564 -32.03 -0.23 -14.49
N ALA A 565 -31.64 0.40 -13.38
CA ALA A 565 -31.91 1.81 -13.16
C ALA A 565 -31.23 2.73 -14.19
N VAL A 566 -29.99 2.41 -14.60
CA VAL A 566 -29.23 3.20 -15.58
C VAL A 566 -29.94 3.26 -16.94
N LYS A 567 -30.70 2.22 -17.33
CA LYS A 567 -31.51 2.23 -18.57
C LYS A 567 -32.58 3.32 -18.56
N HIS A 568 -33.06 3.71 -17.38
CA HIS A 568 -34.10 4.73 -17.19
C HIS A 568 -33.56 6.12 -16.83
N CYS A 569 -32.24 6.26 -16.72
CA CYS A 569 -31.54 7.51 -16.42
C CYS A 569 -31.42 8.42 -17.66
N HIS A 570 -31.60 9.72 -17.49
CA HIS A 570 -31.52 10.73 -18.55
C HIS A 570 -30.13 11.40 -18.65
N GLY A 571 -29.30 11.23 -17.63
CA GLY A 571 -27.97 11.82 -17.52
C GLY A 571 -26.99 11.26 -18.56
N LYS A 572 -26.10 12.13 -19.03
CA LYS A 572 -24.90 11.71 -19.78
C LYS A 572 -23.85 11.07 -18.87
N LEU A 573 -23.93 11.38 -17.58
CA LEU A 573 -23.11 10.83 -16.51
C LEU A 573 -24.01 10.08 -15.53
N ILE A 574 -23.51 8.95 -15.02
CA ILE A 574 -24.14 8.15 -13.99
C ILE A 574 -23.31 8.30 -12.73
N CYS A 575 -23.97 8.61 -11.61
CA CYS A 575 -23.40 8.53 -10.28
C CYS A 575 -24.04 7.36 -9.54
N LEU A 576 -23.29 6.28 -9.31
CA LEU A 576 -23.70 5.21 -8.41
C LEU A 576 -23.46 5.67 -6.98
N LEU A 577 -24.50 5.64 -6.15
CA LEU A 577 -24.44 6.17 -4.80
C LEU A 577 -25.21 5.27 -3.82
N ASN A 578 -24.60 4.93 -2.69
CA ASN A 578 -25.30 4.21 -1.64
C ASN A 578 -26.30 5.12 -0.90
N ASN A 579 -27.37 4.52 -0.35
CA ASN A 579 -28.41 5.26 0.37
C ASN A 579 -28.00 5.78 1.76
N ASP A 580 -26.80 5.45 2.23
CA ASP A 580 -26.25 5.84 3.54
C ASP A 580 -25.05 6.80 3.40
N ILE A 581 -24.99 7.54 2.29
CA ILE A 581 -24.04 8.62 2.05
C ILE A 581 -24.58 9.95 2.61
N GLU A 582 -23.70 10.83 3.05
CA GLU A 582 -24.03 12.22 3.38
C GLU A 582 -22.98 13.17 2.79
N VAL A 583 -23.41 14.18 2.04
CA VAL A 583 -22.52 15.15 1.40
C VAL A 583 -21.82 16.02 2.44
N ILE A 584 -20.48 16.11 2.40
CA ILE A 584 -19.71 17.07 3.23
C ILE A 584 -19.36 18.30 2.40
N THR A 585 -18.70 18.11 1.25
CA THR A 585 -18.23 19.20 0.41
C THR A 585 -19.30 19.61 -0.61
N PRO A 586 -19.79 20.87 -0.63
CA PRO A 586 -20.85 21.30 -1.54
C PRO A 586 -20.55 21.06 -3.03
N GLY A 587 -19.29 21.28 -3.45
CA GLY A 587 -18.81 21.09 -4.82
C GLY A 587 -18.33 19.67 -5.15
N TRP A 588 -18.78 18.65 -4.40
CA TRP A 588 -18.34 17.26 -4.59
C TRP A 588 -18.64 16.75 -6.01
N LEU A 589 -19.81 17.09 -6.57
CA LEU A 589 -20.22 16.56 -7.86
C LEU A 589 -19.49 17.26 -9.01
N GLU A 590 -19.24 18.57 -8.92
CA GLU A 590 -18.38 19.29 -9.86
C GLU A 590 -16.99 18.66 -9.96
N GLU A 591 -16.39 18.33 -8.82
CA GLU A 591 -15.07 17.70 -8.76
C GLU A 591 -15.08 16.34 -9.48
N LEU A 592 -16.06 15.48 -9.20
CA LEU A 592 -16.17 14.17 -9.85
C LEU A 592 -16.47 14.29 -11.36
N VAL A 593 -17.36 15.22 -11.74
CA VAL A 593 -17.74 15.48 -13.14
C VAL A 593 -16.56 16.01 -13.95
N GLY A 594 -15.77 16.95 -13.39
CA GLY A 594 -14.59 17.50 -14.07
C GLY A 594 -13.59 16.42 -14.47
N HIS A 595 -13.39 15.40 -13.63
CA HIS A 595 -12.60 14.22 -13.99
C HIS A 595 -13.31 13.31 -14.99
N ALA A 596 -14.60 12.98 -14.77
CA ALA A 596 -15.35 12.02 -15.57
C ALA A 596 -15.54 12.45 -17.05
N LEU A 597 -15.53 13.76 -17.30
CA LEU A 597 -15.60 14.33 -18.64
C LEU A 597 -14.35 14.12 -19.49
N ARG A 598 -13.21 13.78 -18.87
CA ARG A 598 -11.96 13.51 -19.60
C ARG A 598 -12.08 12.19 -20.38
N PRO A 599 -11.82 12.17 -21.70
CA PRO A 599 -12.08 10.98 -22.53
C PRO A 599 -11.44 9.68 -22.04
N MET A 600 -10.21 9.75 -21.51
CA MET A 600 -9.48 8.58 -21.02
C MET A 600 -9.93 8.09 -19.63
N VAL A 601 -10.78 8.84 -18.91
CA VAL A 601 -11.24 8.46 -17.56
C VAL A 601 -12.45 7.55 -17.67
N GLY A 602 -12.42 6.43 -16.92
CA GLY A 602 -13.46 5.40 -16.89
C GLY A 602 -14.38 5.52 -15.67
N ALA A 603 -13.81 5.63 -14.47
CA ALA A 603 -14.56 5.79 -13.22
C ALA A 603 -13.88 6.83 -12.33
N VAL A 604 -14.67 7.59 -11.57
CA VAL A 604 -14.18 8.59 -10.60
C VAL A 604 -14.77 8.33 -9.23
N GLY A 605 -13.91 8.11 -8.23
CA GLY A 605 -14.30 7.88 -6.84
C GLY A 605 -14.00 9.06 -5.93
N ALA A 606 -14.85 9.22 -4.92
CA ALA A 606 -14.74 10.27 -3.90
C ALA A 606 -13.88 9.85 -2.68
N MET A 607 -13.57 10.78 -1.78
CA MET A 607 -13.10 10.48 -0.43
C MET A 607 -14.31 10.18 0.47
N LEU A 608 -14.32 9.02 1.13
CA LEU A 608 -15.37 8.67 2.08
C LEU A 608 -14.83 8.57 3.50
N TYR A 609 -15.54 9.19 4.43
CA TYR A 609 -15.26 9.14 5.85
C TYR A 609 -16.31 8.32 6.60
N TYR A 610 -15.86 7.63 7.64
CA TYR A 610 -16.75 7.19 8.71
C TYR A 610 -17.30 8.40 9.48
N PRO A 611 -18.45 8.27 10.16
CA PRO A 611 -19.06 9.35 10.96
C PRO A 611 -18.19 9.89 12.12
N ASN A 612 -17.08 9.23 12.43
CA ASN A 612 -16.11 9.63 13.45
C ASN A 612 -14.91 10.40 12.86
N ASP A 613 -15.02 10.94 11.65
CA ASP A 613 -13.96 11.64 10.91
C ASP A 613 -12.70 10.81 10.69
N THR A 614 -12.87 9.50 10.46
CA THR A 614 -11.78 8.64 10.01
C THR A 614 -12.01 8.20 8.58
N ILE A 615 -10.94 8.08 7.79
CA ILE A 615 -10.98 7.63 6.40
C ILE A 615 -11.60 6.23 6.35
N GLN A 616 -12.55 6.05 5.45
CA GLN A 616 -13.09 4.76 5.07
C GLN A 616 -12.60 4.37 3.68
N HIS A 617 -12.67 5.31 2.72
CA HIS A 617 -12.29 5.10 1.34
C HIS A 617 -11.36 6.20 0.84
N ALA A 618 -10.16 5.80 0.41
CA ALA A 618 -9.19 6.63 -0.28
C ALA A 618 -8.68 5.92 -1.55
N GLY A 619 -9.62 5.40 -2.34
CA GLY A 619 -9.39 4.46 -3.44
C GLY A 619 -9.40 2.99 -3.00
N VAL A 620 -9.07 2.08 -3.91
CA VAL A 620 -8.94 0.64 -3.66
C VAL A 620 -7.60 0.14 -4.17
N ILE A 621 -6.90 -0.61 -3.31
CA ILE A 621 -5.74 -1.41 -3.70
C ILE A 621 -6.20 -2.84 -3.91
N VAL A 622 -5.92 -3.43 -5.07
CA VAL A 622 -6.28 -4.81 -5.35
C VAL A 622 -5.20 -5.78 -4.87
N GLY A 623 -5.59 -7.02 -4.55
CA GLY A 623 -4.72 -8.06 -4.02
C GLY A 623 -4.57 -8.10 -2.51
N VAL A 624 -4.76 -6.97 -1.83
CA VAL A 624 -4.64 -6.89 -0.37
C VAL A 624 -5.73 -7.76 0.27
N HIS A 625 -5.33 -8.56 1.25
CA HIS A 625 -6.15 -9.59 1.90
C HIS A 625 -6.82 -10.58 0.92
N GLY A 626 -6.22 -10.77 -0.26
CA GLY A 626 -6.64 -11.75 -1.27
C GLY A 626 -7.41 -11.17 -2.45
N VAL A 627 -8.13 -10.06 -2.27
CA VAL A 627 -8.93 -9.43 -3.36
C VAL A 627 -8.76 -7.93 -3.41
N ALA A 628 -9.12 -7.20 -2.36
CA ALA A 628 -9.07 -5.75 -2.35
C ALA A 628 -9.15 -5.19 -0.93
N ALA A 629 -8.52 -4.03 -0.71
CA ALA A 629 -8.66 -3.28 0.52
C ALA A 629 -8.68 -1.76 0.27
N HIS A 630 -9.31 -1.03 1.20
CA HIS A 630 -9.25 0.42 1.23
C HIS A 630 -7.98 0.89 1.95
N PRO A 631 -7.09 1.65 1.29
CA PRO A 631 -5.90 2.18 1.94
C PRO A 631 -6.28 3.24 2.98
N TYR A 632 -5.44 3.37 4.02
CA TYR A 632 -5.57 4.37 5.08
C TYR A 632 -6.87 4.31 5.89
N SER A 633 -7.62 3.21 5.82
CA SER A 633 -8.83 3.02 6.61
C SER A 633 -8.56 3.23 8.11
N ALA A 634 -9.52 3.86 8.79
CA ALA A 634 -9.48 4.26 10.20
C ALA A 634 -8.41 5.32 10.58
N ARG A 635 -7.67 5.89 9.61
CA ARG A 635 -6.81 7.06 9.84
C ARG A 635 -7.65 8.33 9.93
N SER A 636 -7.20 9.32 10.69
CA SER A 636 -7.94 10.59 10.85
C SER A 636 -8.11 11.33 9.52
N ARG A 637 -9.22 12.07 9.38
CA ARG A 637 -9.40 13.04 8.30
C ARG A 637 -8.19 13.99 8.21
N GLY A 638 -7.76 14.27 6.99
CA GLY A 638 -6.55 15.04 6.71
C GLY A 638 -5.22 14.28 6.84
N TYR A 639 -5.24 12.97 7.15
CA TYR A 639 -4.02 12.15 7.14
C TYR A 639 -3.32 12.24 5.77
N ASN A 640 -2.01 12.43 5.78
CA ASN A 640 -1.25 12.69 4.55
C ASN A 640 -0.96 11.43 3.73
N GLY A 641 -0.97 10.24 4.35
CA GLY A 641 -0.51 9.02 3.67
C GLY A 641 1.00 9.03 3.39
N GLN A 642 1.48 8.01 2.70
CA GLN A 642 2.89 7.94 2.27
C GLN A 642 3.13 9.06 1.25
N MET A 643 4.10 9.94 1.52
CA MET A 643 4.44 11.09 0.67
C MET A 643 3.21 11.87 0.16
N GLY A 644 2.27 12.22 1.05
CA GLY A 644 1.12 13.06 0.69
C GLY A 644 0.04 12.40 -0.17
N ARG A 645 0.19 11.13 -0.56
CA ARG A 645 -0.73 10.43 -1.47
C ARG A 645 -2.20 10.44 -1.03
N ALA A 646 -2.50 10.43 0.27
CA ALA A 646 -3.89 10.49 0.75
C ALA A 646 -4.55 11.87 0.57
N ARG A 647 -3.79 12.86 0.08
CA ARG A 647 -4.20 14.24 -0.17
C ARG A 647 -4.07 14.64 -1.65
N LEU A 648 -3.64 13.72 -2.52
CA LEU A 648 -3.44 13.94 -3.94
C LEU A 648 -4.40 13.10 -4.78
N THR A 649 -4.90 13.67 -5.88
CA THR A 649 -5.62 12.91 -6.90
C THR A 649 -4.72 11.83 -7.48
N GLN A 650 -5.24 10.62 -7.67
CA GLN A 650 -4.47 9.47 -8.15
C GLN A 650 -5.26 8.64 -9.13
N ALA A 651 -4.57 8.09 -10.13
CA ALA A 651 -5.08 6.91 -10.80
C ALA A 651 -5.03 5.72 -9.82
N MET A 652 -6.11 4.96 -9.76
CA MET A 652 -6.25 3.79 -8.90
C MET A 652 -6.72 2.58 -9.71
N SER A 653 -6.47 1.37 -9.20
CA SER A 653 -6.92 0.15 -9.89
C SER A 653 -8.43 0.03 -9.80
N ALA A 654 -9.01 0.41 -8.66
CA ALA A 654 -10.44 0.54 -8.47
C ALA A 654 -10.81 1.67 -7.50
N VAL A 655 -12.08 2.07 -7.58
CA VAL A 655 -12.78 2.95 -6.64
C VAL A 655 -14.11 2.30 -6.27
N THR A 656 -14.73 2.72 -5.16
CA THR A 656 -15.96 2.07 -4.71
C THR A 656 -17.23 2.65 -5.32
N ALA A 657 -18.22 1.79 -5.60
CA ALA A 657 -19.56 2.23 -6.03
C ALA A 657 -20.40 2.85 -4.90
N ALA A 658 -19.87 2.95 -3.67
CA ALA A 658 -20.53 3.76 -2.63
C ALA A 658 -20.66 5.24 -3.05
N CYS A 659 -19.71 5.75 -3.86
CA CYS A 659 -19.84 6.98 -4.63
C CYS A 659 -18.89 6.91 -5.85
N LEU A 660 -19.45 6.62 -7.03
CA LEU A 660 -18.71 6.47 -8.29
C LEU A 660 -19.40 7.21 -9.42
N VAL A 661 -18.67 8.09 -10.12
CA VAL A 661 -19.16 8.77 -11.33
C VAL A 661 -18.50 8.19 -12.59
N VAL A 662 -19.31 7.91 -13.60
CA VAL A 662 -18.88 7.33 -14.89
C VAL A 662 -19.73 7.90 -16.02
N ARG A 663 -19.18 8.00 -17.23
CA ARG A 663 -19.99 8.35 -18.41
C ARG A 663 -20.94 7.22 -18.75
N LYS A 664 -22.20 7.56 -19.05
CA LYS A 664 -23.24 6.57 -19.32
C LYS A 664 -22.86 5.65 -20.50
N ASP A 665 -22.33 6.23 -21.58
CA ASP A 665 -21.88 5.48 -22.75
C ASP A 665 -20.76 4.48 -22.44
N VAL A 666 -19.86 4.83 -21.51
CA VAL A 666 -18.79 3.94 -21.04
C VAL A 666 -19.36 2.81 -20.17
N PHE A 667 -20.27 3.15 -19.23
CA PHE A 667 -20.94 2.15 -18.39
C PHE A 667 -21.70 1.12 -19.24
N GLU A 668 -22.49 1.58 -20.21
CA GLU A 668 -23.25 0.74 -21.15
C GLU A 668 -22.32 -0.10 -22.04
N ARG A 669 -21.22 0.49 -22.55
CA ARG A 669 -20.23 -0.24 -23.36
C ARG A 669 -19.58 -1.39 -22.61
N MET A 670 -19.37 -1.23 -21.30
CA MET A 670 -18.82 -2.31 -20.47
C MET A 670 -19.88 -3.36 -20.10
N GLY A 671 -21.16 -3.16 -20.42
CA GLY A 671 -22.27 -4.02 -20.00
C GLY A 671 -22.68 -3.81 -18.54
N GLY A 672 -22.33 -2.67 -17.94
CA GLY A 672 -22.62 -2.35 -16.54
C GLY A 672 -21.82 -3.18 -15.53
N LEU A 673 -22.37 -3.30 -14.31
CA LEU A 673 -21.82 -4.12 -13.23
C LEU A 673 -22.09 -5.60 -13.48
N ASP A 674 -21.17 -6.49 -13.08
CA ASP A 674 -21.35 -7.93 -13.28
C ASP A 674 -22.36 -8.50 -12.28
N GLU A 675 -23.49 -9.02 -12.77
CA GLU A 675 -24.60 -9.48 -11.93
C GLU A 675 -24.31 -10.77 -11.16
N SER A 676 -23.21 -11.48 -11.48
CA SER A 676 -22.74 -12.59 -10.62
C SER A 676 -22.15 -12.10 -9.30
N LEU A 677 -21.69 -10.84 -9.26
CA LEU A 677 -21.23 -10.15 -8.05
C LEU A 677 -22.40 -9.36 -7.47
N GLN A 678 -23.16 -9.98 -6.58
CA GLN A 678 -24.42 -9.45 -6.06
C GLN A 678 -24.21 -8.37 -4.99
N VAL A 679 -23.15 -8.50 -4.18
CA VAL A 679 -22.93 -7.66 -3.01
C VAL A 679 -21.51 -7.10 -2.97
N ALA A 680 -20.48 -7.96 -3.02
CA ALA A 680 -19.10 -7.54 -2.93
C ALA A 680 -18.41 -7.48 -4.30
N PHE A 681 -17.37 -6.64 -4.39
CA PHE A 681 -16.43 -6.55 -5.51
C PHE A 681 -16.98 -6.21 -6.90
N ASN A 682 -18.28 -5.93 -7.05
CA ASN A 682 -18.88 -5.54 -8.33
C ASN A 682 -18.24 -4.25 -8.91
N ASP A 683 -17.92 -3.31 -8.04
CA ASP A 683 -17.21 -2.06 -8.35
C ASP A 683 -15.75 -2.29 -8.71
N VAL A 684 -15.07 -3.20 -8.00
CA VAL A 684 -13.69 -3.61 -8.29
C VAL A 684 -13.60 -4.30 -9.66
N ASP A 685 -14.47 -5.27 -9.95
CA ASP A 685 -14.53 -5.93 -11.27
C ASP A 685 -14.79 -4.92 -12.39
N PHE A 686 -15.77 -4.04 -12.21
CA PHE A 686 -16.10 -3.00 -13.20
C PHE A 686 -14.90 -2.09 -13.48
N CYS A 687 -14.22 -1.62 -12.43
CA CYS A 687 -13.00 -0.82 -12.54
C CYS A 687 -11.87 -1.56 -13.25
N LEU A 688 -11.68 -2.86 -12.99
CA LEU A 688 -10.66 -3.67 -13.66
C LEU A 688 -10.99 -3.91 -15.14
N ARG A 689 -12.27 -4.08 -15.50
CA ARG A 689 -12.72 -4.13 -16.90
C ARG A 689 -12.50 -2.81 -17.63
N LEU A 690 -12.77 -1.68 -17.00
CA LEU A 690 -12.47 -0.35 -17.56
C LEU A 690 -10.99 -0.23 -17.92
N ARG A 691 -10.10 -0.66 -17.02
CA ARG A 691 -8.64 -0.66 -17.26
C ARG A 691 -8.23 -1.58 -18.40
N GLN A 692 -8.82 -2.78 -18.50
CA GLN A 692 -8.56 -3.68 -19.64
C GLN A 692 -8.93 -3.05 -20.99
N HIS A 693 -9.87 -2.10 -21.01
CA HIS A 693 -10.28 -1.36 -22.20
C HIS A 693 -9.55 -0.01 -22.38
N GLY A 694 -8.47 0.21 -21.63
CA GLY A 694 -7.62 1.40 -21.76
C GLY A 694 -8.10 2.64 -21.00
N TYR A 695 -9.16 2.53 -20.19
CA TYR A 695 -9.59 3.64 -19.34
C TYR A 695 -8.77 3.73 -18.05
N THR A 696 -8.66 4.95 -17.51
CA THR A 696 -8.06 5.23 -16.21
C THR A 696 -9.16 5.44 -15.17
N ASN A 697 -9.09 4.75 -14.04
CA ASN A 697 -9.94 5.06 -12.88
C ASN A 697 -9.22 6.08 -12.01
N VAL A 698 -9.94 7.13 -11.61
CA VAL A 698 -9.39 8.25 -10.84
C VAL A 698 -10.05 8.27 -9.47
N TRP A 699 -9.25 8.51 -8.44
CA TRP A 699 -9.73 8.84 -7.12
C TRP A 699 -9.30 10.27 -6.77
N THR A 700 -10.24 11.07 -6.26
CA THR A 700 -9.97 12.45 -5.82
C THR A 700 -10.26 12.63 -4.34
N PRO A 701 -9.33 13.22 -3.56
CA PRO A 701 -9.55 13.55 -2.16
C PRO A 701 -10.42 14.80 -1.96
N PHE A 702 -10.80 15.50 -3.03
CA PHE A 702 -11.45 16.81 -2.95
C PHE A 702 -12.99 16.77 -3.07
N ALA A 703 -13.55 15.59 -3.30
CA ALA A 703 -14.96 15.28 -3.11
C ALA A 703 -15.11 14.48 -1.81
N GLU A 704 -15.46 15.14 -0.70
CA GLU A 704 -15.57 14.49 0.61
C GLU A 704 -17.05 14.22 0.96
N LEU A 705 -17.33 12.99 1.37
CA LEU A 705 -18.64 12.55 1.85
C LEU A 705 -18.49 11.65 3.09
N TYR A 706 -19.51 11.57 3.95
CA TYR A 706 -19.61 10.52 4.94
C TYR A 706 -20.31 9.30 4.35
N HIS A 707 -19.93 8.11 4.80
CA HIS A 707 -20.63 6.86 4.52
C HIS A 707 -20.92 6.17 5.86
N TRP A 708 -22.20 6.08 6.19
CA TRP A 708 -22.71 5.57 7.48
C TRP A 708 -22.76 4.03 7.54
N GLU A 709 -21.77 3.40 6.90
CA GLU A 709 -21.64 1.98 6.57
C GLU A 709 -22.17 1.00 7.65
N SER A 710 -22.76 -0.10 7.19
CA SER A 710 -23.36 -1.17 8.00
C SER A 710 -24.63 -0.80 8.78
N ALA A 711 -25.13 0.44 8.67
CA ALA A 711 -26.43 0.79 9.22
C ALA A 711 -27.58 0.05 8.50
N SER A 712 -27.43 -0.28 7.21
CA SER A 712 -28.42 -1.04 6.42
C SER A 712 -28.18 -2.56 6.37
N ARG A 713 -26.92 -3.00 6.23
CA ARG A 713 -26.57 -4.38 5.83
C ARG A 713 -26.39 -5.40 6.98
N GLY A 714 -26.04 -4.96 8.19
CA GLY A 714 -25.64 -5.88 9.28
C GLY A 714 -24.32 -6.60 9.01
N VAL A 715 -23.84 -7.42 9.96
CA VAL A 715 -22.58 -8.18 9.84
C VAL A 715 -22.78 -9.43 8.97
N GLU A 716 -21.73 -9.98 8.38
CA GLU A 716 -21.75 -11.28 7.68
C GLU A 716 -21.83 -12.45 8.67
N ASP A 717 -22.98 -12.60 9.30
CA ASP A 717 -23.21 -13.43 10.47
C ASP A 717 -23.95 -14.75 10.20
N THR A 718 -24.31 -15.02 8.94
CA THR A 718 -25.05 -16.22 8.52
C THR A 718 -24.27 -17.02 7.49
N SER A 719 -24.38 -18.36 7.51
CA SER A 719 -23.70 -19.27 6.57
C SER A 719 -23.92 -18.87 5.11
N GLU A 720 -25.16 -18.55 4.73
CA GLU A 720 -25.50 -18.18 3.35
C GLU A 720 -24.78 -16.91 2.87
N LYS A 721 -24.62 -15.91 3.75
CA LYS A 721 -23.87 -14.67 3.43
C LYS A 721 -22.38 -14.97 3.27
N GLN A 722 -21.83 -15.86 4.09
CA GLN A 722 -20.43 -16.27 4.03
C GLN A 722 -20.15 -17.09 2.76
N ASP A 723 -21.01 -18.08 2.45
CA ASP A 723 -20.89 -18.91 1.24
C ASP A 723 -20.99 -18.05 -0.04
N ARG A 724 -21.88 -17.05 -0.05
CA ARG A 724 -21.96 -16.06 -1.14
C ARG A 724 -20.66 -15.24 -1.25
N PHE A 725 -20.19 -14.67 -0.14
CA PHE A 725 -18.97 -13.86 -0.13
C PHE A 725 -17.75 -14.67 -0.60
N ASP A 726 -17.60 -15.91 -0.14
CA ASP A 726 -16.57 -16.82 -0.60
C ASP A 726 -16.70 -17.13 -2.10
N GLY A 727 -17.93 -17.26 -2.62
CA GLY A 727 -18.21 -17.36 -4.05
C GLY A 727 -17.73 -16.15 -4.85
N GLU A 728 -18.00 -14.93 -4.37
CA GLU A 728 -17.57 -13.68 -5.00
C GLU A 728 -16.04 -13.50 -4.93
N VAL A 729 -15.41 -13.91 -3.82
CA VAL A 729 -13.94 -13.98 -3.70
C VAL A 729 -13.36 -14.94 -4.73
N ASN A 730 -13.91 -16.15 -4.86
CA ASN A 730 -13.44 -17.14 -5.82
C ASN A 730 -13.61 -16.65 -7.26
N PHE A 731 -14.70 -15.94 -7.57
CA PHE A 731 -14.90 -15.28 -8.85
C PHE A 731 -13.77 -14.28 -9.15
N MET A 732 -13.48 -13.37 -8.20
CA MET A 732 -12.44 -12.36 -8.36
C MET A 732 -11.06 -12.99 -8.53
N VAL A 733 -10.73 -13.98 -7.71
CA VAL A 733 -9.45 -14.71 -7.81
C VAL A 733 -9.35 -15.44 -9.14
N GLY A 734 -10.43 -16.10 -9.60
CA GLY A 734 -10.45 -16.81 -10.88
C GLY A 734 -10.26 -15.89 -12.09
N ARG A 735 -10.98 -14.76 -12.12
CA ARG A 735 -10.96 -13.82 -13.26
C ARG A 735 -9.74 -12.88 -13.27
N TRP A 736 -9.30 -12.42 -12.10
CA TRP A 736 -8.36 -11.31 -11.96
C TRP A 736 -7.03 -11.68 -11.30
N SER A 737 -6.71 -12.96 -11.15
CA SER A 737 -5.50 -13.45 -10.45
C SER A 737 -4.21 -12.69 -10.77
N LYS A 738 -3.96 -12.35 -12.04
CA LYS A 738 -2.77 -11.59 -12.47
C LYS A 738 -2.76 -10.18 -11.90
N GLN A 739 -3.88 -9.45 -12.03
CA GLN A 739 -4.03 -8.08 -11.55
C GLN A 739 -4.01 -8.02 -10.02
N LEU A 740 -4.62 -8.99 -9.35
CA LEU A 740 -4.60 -9.09 -7.88
C LEU A 740 -3.17 -9.33 -7.33
N ARG A 741 -2.27 -9.93 -8.11
CA ARG A 741 -0.87 -10.12 -7.67
C ARG A 741 0.02 -8.89 -7.92
N ALA A 742 -0.34 -8.07 -8.90
CA ALA A 742 0.46 -6.96 -9.39
C ALA A 742 -0.42 -5.74 -9.71
N ASP A 743 -0.91 -5.08 -8.66
CA ASP A 743 -1.56 -3.78 -8.79
C ASP A 743 -0.49 -2.72 -9.17
N PRO A 744 -0.58 -2.08 -10.35
CA PRO A 744 0.43 -1.10 -10.80
C PRO A 744 0.50 0.14 -9.90
N TYR A 745 -0.53 0.42 -9.09
CA TYR A 745 -0.54 1.56 -8.19
C TYR A 745 -0.10 1.22 -6.76
N TYR A 746 0.32 -0.03 -6.53
CA TYR A 746 0.76 -0.53 -5.23
C TYR A 746 2.09 -1.27 -5.31
N ASN A 747 3.12 -0.59 -4.80
CA ASN A 747 4.50 -1.00 -4.93
C ASN A 747 4.75 -2.42 -4.36
N PRO A 748 5.53 -3.25 -5.06
CA PRO A 748 5.86 -4.63 -4.66
C PRO A 748 6.69 -4.76 -3.37
N ASN A 749 7.34 -3.70 -2.92
CA ASN A 749 7.98 -3.64 -1.61
C ASN A 749 6.97 -3.52 -0.45
N LEU A 750 5.66 -3.40 -0.75
CA LEU A 750 4.58 -3.30 0.22
C LEU A 750 3.77 -4.59 0.31
N THR A 751 3.31 -4.95 1.52
CA THR A 751 2.62 -6.22 1.78
C THR A 751 1.19 -6.25 1.22
N LEU A 752 0.77 -7.44 0.79
CA LEU A 752 -0.63 -7.76 0.45
C LEU A 752 -1.37 -8.49 1.59
N SER A 753 -0.69 -8.98 2.62
CA SER A 753 -1.34 -9.71 3.72
C SER A 753 -1.60 -8.86 4.96
N GLY A 754 -0.81 -7.80 5.16
CA GLY A 754 -0.88 -6.90 6.31
C GLY A 754 -1.63 -5.59 6.06
N GLU A 755 -1.41 -4.60 6.92
CA GLU A 755 -1.93 -3.25 6.74
C GLU A 755 -1.34 -2.64 5.45
N PRO A 756 -2.17 -2.01 4.57
CA PRO A 756 -1.68 -1.30 3.40
C PRO A 756 -0.55 -0.31 3.74
N PHE A 757 0.42 -0.17 2.85
CA PHE A 757 1.60 0.70 3.02
C PHE A 757 2.58 0.29 4.12
N THR A 758 2.56 -1.00 4.52
CA THR A 758 3.62 -1.60 5.34
C THR A 758 4.54 -2.48 4.49
N LEU A 759 5.80 -2.61 4.91
CA LEU A 759 6.83 -3.36 4.18
C LEU A 759 6.47 -4.84 4.00
N ALA A 760 6.73 -5.38 2.80
CA ALA A 760 6.68 -6.80 2.52
C ALA A 760 7.98 -7.50 2.93
N PHE A 761 7.87 -8.71 3.46
CA PHE A 761 8.99 -9.57 3.87
C PHE A 761 8.79 -10.99 3.30
N PRO A 762 9.43 -11.37 2.17
CA PRO A 762 10.24 -10.54 1.29
C PRO A 762 9.43 -9.54 0.46
N PRO A 763 10.08 -8.58 -0.21
CA PRO A 763 9.51 -7.87 -1.35
C PRO A 763 8.87 -8.82 -2.35
N ARG A 764 7.80 -8.38 -3.00
CA ARG A 764 7.05 -9.18 -3.98
C ARG A 764 7.74 -9.22 -5.34
N ASP A 765 8.79 -8.44 -5.54
CA ASP A 765 9.61 -8.40 -6.75
C ASP A 765 10.43 -9.67 -6.92
N GLY A 766 10.31 -10.32 -8.08
CA GLY A 766 11.11 -11.51 -8.41
C GLY A 766 10.53 -12.84 -7.92
N LEU A 767 9.27 -12.89 -7.46
CA LEU A 767 8.47 -14.14 -7.43
C LEU A 767 7.96 -14.54 -8.83
N PHE A 768 8.62 -14.06 -9.88
CA PHE A 768 8.61 -14.64 -11.22
C PHE A 768 9.88 -15.47 -11.38
N ILE A 769 9.92 -16.54 -10.61
CA ILE A 769 10.54 -17.77 -11.08
C ILE A 769 9.37 -18.47 -11.77
N ASP A 770 9.51 -18.83 -13.05
CA ASP A 770 8.51 -19.65 -13.73
C ASP A 770 8.15 -20.82 -12.80
N ALA A 771 6.88 -21.23 -12.77
CA ALA A 771 6.44 -22.30 -11.87
C ALA A 771 7.25 -23.61 -12.06
N GLU A 772 7.95 -23.75 -13.19
CA GLU A 772 8.88 -24.83 -13.50
C GLU A 772 10.25 -24.68 -12.79
N GLU A 773 10.84 -23.49 -12.72
CA GLU A 773 12.14 -23.28 -12.03
C GLU A 773 12.01 -23.35 -10.49
N GLN A 774 10.82 -23.08 -9.91
CA GLN A 774 10.60 -23.31 -8.48
C GLN A 774 10.60 -24.80 -8.12
N VAL A 775 10.25 -25.68 -9.05
CA VAL A 775 10.32 -27.12 -8.87
C VAL A 775 11.77 -27.59 -8.95
N GLU A 776 12.55 -27.08 -9.91
CA GLU A 776 13.98 -27.41 -10.04
C GLU A 776 14.81 -26.94 -8.84
N LEU A 777 14.58 -25.72 -8.32
CA LEU A 777 15.32 -25.22 -7.15
C LEU A 777 14.98 -26.01 -5.87
N VAL A 778 13.74 -26.49 -5.74
CA VAL A 778 13.32 -27.37 -4.65
C VAL A 778 13.93 -28.77 -4.82
N ASP A 779 13.99 -29.29 -6.04
CA ASP A 779 14.57 -30.60 -6.34
C ASP A 779 16.11 -30.60 -6.18
N GLU A 780 16.81 -29.53 -6.54
CA GLU A 780 18.25 -29.36 -6.27
C GLU A 780 18.54 -29.24 -4.76
N LEU A 781 17.69 -28.51 -4.02
CA LEU A 781 17.80 -28.41 -2.56
C LEU A 781 17.46 -29.71 -1.82
N LEU A 782 16.64 -30.58 -2.42
CA LEU A 782 16.32 -31.92 -1.94
C LEU A 782 17.43 -32.92 -2.31
N ALA A 783 18.01 -32.82 -3.51
CA ALA A 783 19.16 -33.62 -3.95
C ALA A 783 20.42 -33.33 -3.13
N ALA A 784 20.67 -32.07 -2.77
CA ALA A 784 21.79 -31.67 -1.92
C ALA A 784 21.69 -32.18 -0.46
N ARG A 785 20.54 -32.72 -0.04
CA ARG A 785 20.33 -33.32 1.30
C ARG A 785 20.32 -34.84 1.32
N GLY A 786 20.45 -35.49 0.15
CA GLY A 786 20.37 -36.93 -0.01
C GLY A 786 21.72 -37.60 -0.31
N SER A 787 22.71 -37.46 0.58
CA SER A 787 23.94 -38.26 0.50
C SER A 787 24.40 -38.70 1.88
N ARG A 788 23.85 -39.85 2.33
CA ARG A 788 24.59 -41.01 2.86
C ARG A 788 23.64 -42.09 3.39
N ALA A 789 23.89 -43.29 2.87
CA ALA A 789 23.61 -44.63 3.40
C ALA A 789 22.40 -45.38 2.80
N ALA A 790 22.76 -46.36 1.98
CA ALA A 790 21.92 -47.36 1.33
C ALA A 790 21.23 -48.31 2.31
N VAL A 791 20.00 -48.71 2.01
CA VAL A 791 19.52 -50.11 1.92
C VAL A 791 18.36 -50.09 0.93
N GLY A 792 18.45 -50.88 -0.14
CA GLY A 792 17.56 -50.81 -1.28
C GLY A 792 16.20 -51.48 -1.08
N VAL A 793 15.24 -51.09 -1.92
CA VAL A 793 14.21 -51.95 -2.50
C VAL A 793 13.92 -51.40 -3.91
N THR A 794 14.05 -52.27 -4.89
CA THR A 794 13.73 -52.11 -6.31
C THR A 794 12.25 -51.80 -6.52
N MET A 795 11.92 -50.90 -7.44
CA MET A 795 10.68 -51.00 -8.20
C MET A 795 10.84 -50.36 -9.58
N ASP A 796 10.60 -51.19 -10.59
CA ASP A 796 10.69 -50.93 -12.01
C ASP A 796 9.73 -49.84 -12.49
N MET A 797 10.18 -49.14 -13.52
CA MET A 797 9.39 -48.28 -14.39
C MET A 797 8.42 -49.10 -15.28
N VAL A 798 7.55 -48.35 -15.98
CA VAL A 798 6.72 -48.66 -17.16
C VAL A 798 5.23 -48.65 -16.79
N GLY A 799 4.34 -47.90 -17.44
CA GLY A 799 4.45 -47.06 -18.62
C GLY A 799 3.05 -46.55 -19.01
N MET A 800 3.01 -45.43 -19.72
CA MET A 800 1.80 -44.88 -20.36
C MET A 800 1.19 -45.82 -21.40
N ARG A 801 -0.14 -45.74 -21.54
CA ARG A 801 -1.06 -46.00 -22.69
C ARG A 801 -2.28 -46.74 -22.13
N GLY A 802 -3.52 -46.43 -22.42
CA GLY A 802 -4.19 -45.58 -23.40
C GLY A 802 -5.65 -46.02 -23.43
N ALA A 803 -6.48 -45.24 -24.12
CA ALA A 803 -7.76 -45.61 -24.72
C ALA A 803 -8.90 -46.23 -23.85
N GLU A 804 -10.02 -45.52 -23.91
CA GLU A 804 -11.35 -46.04 -24.22
C GLU A 804 -12.13 -46.92 -23.21
N SER A 805 -13.36 -46.43 -23.01
CA SER A 805 -14.62 -47.17 -23.00
C SER A 805 -15.09 -47.85 -21.71
N GLY A 806 -16.34 -47.52 -21.36
CA GLY A 806 -17.34 -48.50 -20.92
C GLY A 806 -17.62 -48.58 -19.43
N LEU A 807 -18.85 -48.18 -19.06
CA LEU A 807 -19.84 -48.92 -18.25
C LEU A 807 -19.30 -49.60 -16.96
N GLU A 808 -19.75 -49.31 -15.75
CA GLU A 808 -21.08 -48.97 -15.20
C GLU A 808 -20.98 -47.98 -14.04
#